data_AF-A0A838I140-F1
#
_entry.id   AF-A0A838I140-F1
#
_cell.length_a   1.000
_cell.length_b   1.000
_cell.length_c   1.000
_cell.angle_alpha   90.00
_cell.angle_beta   90.00
_cell.angle_gamma   90.00
#
_symmetry.space_group_name_H-M   'P 1'
#
loop_
_entity.id
_entity.type
_entity.pdbx_description
1 polymer ?
#
loop_
_entity_poly.entity_id
_entity_poly.type
_entity_poly.pdbx_seq_one_letter_code
_entity_poly.pdbx_strand_id
1 'polypeptide(L)'
;MGKPVRGPRLSAVLLLVLAVAAVPAPAHAEGELFVVDSVADDGDATPTDGLCRTAAGGCTLRAAVKEAERSPGPTRIEFAIPGEGPHTIALTARLTITEGTGPTVIDGYTQPGAAPNTDPLVSNARLQVEVEGQGPGGFDAFAVSSGGNELRGLAIYNVRQAVALTGAAATGNRIVGNFLGTDATGTHGAAQTVLGSSAVVIRGGAAANQVGDVAPADRNVISGNAFNGVAIADEGSVGNVVYNNLIGLSPDGAARLRNANHGVDIGLGASDNVVGGTQPGQRNVVSGNNWEGVELSHGVATTGNAVVGNFIGTDVTGTQPSVHAYNGHFGVRIKDGPSGNRIEGNVIGNNHGGGIEITTSSTRSYSSADNVVRGNRIGVALDGTPLPNSNVGIEVAQHATGTQIGPDNVIAHNPSGVRVSGDAGTDFHTITRNSIYANAPGLGIDLAPFGVANALNALDASGTGANQSLNAPLVAHATTELAAGTACPGCTVEVFVADRRDGEHGEGRTFVGSAVAGADRSFTVTVAGPAVGEFVTATATDAVGNTSEFSLNRSVLPAGAPPPVDVERLAGETRVQTAIAVSRARYPDGSDRVVLARADAYPDALTGGPLAAAVDAPILLTQPGELHPDTAAEITRLGATGAYLLGGPSALSELIREQLVEQTAAGTVVRLGGATRFDTAVGIAGELLAVTGAESTTAAYLAEGANADPARGWPDALSVSALAAFQGAPILLATRDALPEPTAAALEQLGVTDLALVGGPAAIANGVANAAEAAGVRVERLGGTDRFDTSRILADRAMSIGMDPASLWLAAGHTWPDALSGGPAAAGDGGVLLLVSGADLAHSRASGQWLTGNRPALRLIRILGGTAAISAAVEEQLG
;
A
#
# COMPACT_ATOMS: atom_id res chain seq x y z
N MET A 1 33.01 8.30 -33.36
CA MET A 1 31.54 8.08 -33.45
C MET A 1 31.01 7.96 -32.03
N GLY A 2 30.50 9.06 -31.47
CA GLY A 2 29.94 9.09 -30.13
C GLY A 2 28.63 9.87 -30.17
N LYS A 3 27.52 9.21 -29.85
CA LYS A 3 26.21 9.85 -29.64
C LYS A 3 26.04 10.10 -28.14
N PRO A 4 25.67 11.30 -27.69
CA PRO A 4 25.42 11.55 -26.28
C PRO A 4 24.03 11.04 -25.88
N VAL A 5 23.98 10.28 -24.79
CA VAL A 5 22.76 9.88 -24.08
C VAL A 5 22.23 11.10 -23.34
N ARG A 6 20.95 11.43 -23.54
CA ARG A 6 20.26 12.52 -22.85
C ARG A 6 19.89 12.07 -21.44
N GLY A 7 20.33 12.84 -20.43
CA GLY A 7 19.95 12.66 -19.03
C GLY A 7 18.50 13.06 -18.73
N PRO A 8 18.01 12.77 -17.51
CA PRO A 8 16.60 12.88 -17.14
C PRO A 8 16.17 14.34 -17.09
N ARG A 9 15.05 14.65 -17.74
CA ARG A 9 14.41 15.96 -17.67
C ARG A 9 13.75 16.08 -16.31
N LEU A 10 14.20 17.02 -15.48
CA LEU A 10 13.38 17.57 -14.40
C LEU A 10 12.10 18.12 -15.04
N SER A 11 10.96 17.43 -14.84
CA SER A 11 9.64 18.00 -15.11
C SER A 11 9.38 19.07 -14.05
N ALA A 12 9.68 20.33 -14.40
CA ALA A 12 9.14 21.46 -13.69
C ALA A 12 7.61 21.37 -13.77
N VAL A 13 6.98 21.18 -12.61
CA VAL A 13 5.54 21.33 -12.40
C VAL A 13 5.21 22.77 -12.76
N LEU A 14 4.80 23.00 -14.00
CA LEU A 14 4.17 24.24 -14.39
C LEU A 14 2.77 24.20 -13.80
N LEU A 15 2.62 24.76 -12.60
CA LEU A 15 1.33 25.06 -11.99
C LEU A 15 0.66 26.09 -12.91
N LEU A 16 -0.05 25.62 -13.94
CA LEU A 16 -0.91 26.46 -14.75
C LEU A 16 -2.13 26.78 -13.89
N VAL A 17 -1.95 27.74 -12.98
CA VAL A 17 -3.07 28.44 -12.35
C VAL A 17 -3.74 29.17 -13.50
N LEU A 18 -4.76 28.55 -14.11
CA LEU A 18 -5.79 29.31 -14.78
C LEU A 18 -6.44 30.15 -13.69
N ALA A 19 -5.92 31.36 -13.49
CA ALA A 19 -6.68 32.43 -12.92
C ALA A 19 -7.81 32.69 -13.92
N VAL A 20 -8.93 31.97 -13.76
CA VAL A 20 -10.22 32.46 -14.24
C VAL A 20 -10.47 33.69 -13.39
N ALA A 21 -10.00 34.83 -13.89
CA ALA A 21 -10.35 36.11 -13.34
C ALA A 21 -11.87 36.12 -13.23
N ALA A 22 -12.39 36.47 -12.05
CA ALA A 22 -13.79 36.83 -11.91
C ALA A 22 -14.08 37.82 -13.04
N VAL A 23 -14.82 37.37 -14.05
CA VAL A 23 -15.29 38.27 -15.09
C VAL A 23 -16.19 39.23 -14.31
N PRO A 24 -15.82 40.52 -14.18
CA PRO A 24 -16.74 41.48 -13.57
C PRO A 24 -18.04 41.35 -14.35
N ALA A 25 -19.18 41.23 -13.66
CA ALA A 25 -20.49 41.24 -14.30
C ALA A 25 -20.45 42.34 -15.37
N PRO A 26 -20.62 42.01 -16.66
CA PRO A 26 -20.51 43.01 -17.71
C PRO A 26 -21.44 44.14 -17.30
N ALA A 27 -20.94 45.38 -17.32
CA ALA A 27 -21.83 46.52 -17.23
C ALA A 27 -22.78 46.37 -18.43
N HIS A 28 -23.99 45.86 -18.18
CA HIS A 28 -24.95 45.58 -19.22
C HIS A 28 -25.22 46.92 -19.93
N ALA A 29 -24.84 47.01 -21.20
CA ALA A 29 -25.23 48.13 -22.03
C ALA A 29 -26.76 48.29 -21.94
N GLU A 30 -27.27 49.52 -21.89
CA GLU A 30 -28.71 49.80 -21.89
C GLU A 30 -29.34 49.21 -23.17
N GLY A 31 -29.81 47.98 -23.05
CA GLY A 31 -30.51 47.25 -24.10
C GLY A 31 -31.97 47.67 -24.19
N GLU A 32 -32.62 47.28 -25.28
CA GLU A 32 -34.06 47.48 -25.43
C GLU A 32 -34.83 46.78 -24.29
N LEU A 33 -35.79 47.50 -23.69
CA LEU A 33 -36.48 47.06 -22.48
C LEU A 33 -37.90 46.62 -22.80
N PHE A 34 -38.23 45.39 -22.43
CA PHE A 34 -39.59 44.85 -22.46
C PHE A 34 -40.06 44.52 -21.04
N VAL A 35 -41.17 45.11 -20.61
CA VAL A 35 -41.71 44.91 -19.26
C VAL A 35 -42.95 44.02 -19.33
N VAL A 36 -42.83 42.80 -18.82
CA VAL A 36 -43.92 41.83 -18.72
C VAL A 36 -44.92 42.27 -17.65
N ASP A 37 -46.17 42.50 -18.04
CA ASP A 37 -47.25 42.98 -17.17
C ASP A 37 -48.44 42.00 -17.09
N SER A 38 -48.33 40.81 -17.70
CA SER A 38 -49.39 39.83 -17.79
C SER A 38 -48.90 38.39 -17.57
N VAL A 39 -49.72 37.60 -16.88
CA VAL A 39 -49.51 36.14 -16.69
C VAL A 39 -49.95 35.30 -17.90
N ALA A 40 -50.55 35.92 -18.91
CA ALA A 40 -50.90 35.23 -20.15
C ALA A 40 -49.64 34.79 -20.92
N ASP A 41 -49.82 33.91 -21.90
CA ASP A 41 -48.73 33.33 -22.69
C ASP A 41 -48.92 33.57 -24.21
N ASP A 42 -49.76 34.53 -24.58
CA ASP A 42 -49.98 34.90 -25.98
C ASP A 42 -48.71 35.47 -26.62
N GLY A 43 -48.56 35.27 -27.92
CA GLY A 43 -47.48 35.89 -28.68
C GLY A 43 -47.70 37.38 -28.91
N ASP A 44 -46.63 38.06 -29.30
CA ASP A 44 -46.71 39.41 -29.84
C ASP A 44 -47.64 39.47 -31.07
N ALA A 45 -48.51 40.48 -31.13
CA ALA A 45 -49.48 40.69 -32.20
C ALA A 45 -48.83 41.22 -33.49
N THR A 46 -47.77 42.01 -33.37
CA THR A 46 -47.01 42.64 -34.45
C THR A 46 -45.51 42.48 -34.23
N PRO A 47 -44.97 41.24 -34.31
CA PRO A 47 -43.55 40.99 -34.05
C PRO A 47 -42.64 41.91 -34.90
N THR A 48 -41.53 42.42 -34.33
CA THR A 48 -40.54 43.39 -34.92
C THR A 48 -40.87 44.87 -34.84
N ASP A 49 -41.94 45.27 -34.15
CA ASP A 49 -42.29 46.69 -34.02
C ASP A 49 -41.63 47.39 -32.81
N GLY A 50 -40.78 46.67 -32.06
CA GLY A 50 -40.14 47.15 -30.83
C GLY A 50 -41.11 47.28 -29.65
N LEU A 51 -42.34 46.77 -29.76
CA LEU A 51 -43.37 46.91 -28.75
C LEU A 51 -43.87 45.54 -28.32
N CYS A 52 -43.46 45.08 -27.13
CA CYS A 52 -44.06 43.89 -26.53
C CYS A 52 -45.57 44.07 -26.29
N ARG A 53 -46.42 43.56 -27.19
CA ARG A 53 -47.88 43.72 -27.09
C ARG A 53 -48.65 42.57 -27.72
N THR A 54 -49.51 41.94 -26.92
CA THR A 54 -50.42 40.90 -27.42
C THR A 54 -51.69 41.48 -28.06
N ALA A 55 -52.47 40.64 -28.74
CA ALA A 55 -53.76 41.03 -29.32
C ALA A 55 -54.81 41.44 -28.26
N ALA A 56 -54.66 40.96 -27.02
CA ALA A 56 -55.53 41.29 -25.89
C ALA A 56 -55.09 42.57 -25.15
N GLY A 57 -53.96 43.17 -25.54
CA GLY A 57 -53.28 44.21 -24.76
C GLY A 57 -52.33 43.62 -23.71
N GLY A 58 -51.37 44.42 -23.26
CA GLY A 58 -50.32 44.00 -22.33
C GLY A 58 -49.17 43.24 -22.99
N CYS A 59 -48.09 43.07 -22.22
CA CYS A 59 -46.86 42.37 -22.58
C CYS A 59 -46.76 41.07 -21.77
N THR A 60 -46.76 39.93 -22.46
CA THR A 60 -46.52 38.60 -21.88
C THR A 60 -45.05 38.24 -21.98
N LEU A 61 -44.58 37.27 -21.19
CA LEU A 61 -43.22 36.74 -21.32
C LEU A 61 -42.94 36.21 -22.73
N ARG A 62 -43.91 35.54 -23.37
CA ARG A 62 -43.77 35.07 -24.75
C ARG A 62 -43.66 36.19 -25.77
N ALA A 63 -44.42 37.28 -25.60
CA ALA A 63 -44.29 38.44 -26.47
C ALA A 63 -42.92 39.11 -26.29
N ALA A 64 -42.47 39.30 -25.03
CA ALA A 64 -41.18 39.91 -24.72
C ALA A 64 -40.00 39.12 -25.30
N VAL A 65 -39.99 37.80 -25.14
CA VAL A 65 -38.95 36.93 -25.73
C VAL A 65 -38.97 37.02 -27.25
N LYS A 66 -40.16 37.01 -27.89
CA LYS A 66 -40.26 37.12 -29.35
C LYS A 66 -39.71 38.45 -29.90
N GLU A 67 -39.85 39.54 -29.15
CA GLU A 67 -39.34 40.84 -29.56
C GLU A 67 -37.83 40.97 -29.30
N ALA A 68 -37.35 40.47 -28.16
CA ALA A 68 -35.93 40.37 -27.86
C ALA A 68 -35.15 39.62 -28.96
N GLU A 69 -35.69 38.51 -29.45
CA GLU A 69 -35.10 37.71 -30.54
C GLU A 69 -34.90 38.46 -31.85
N ARG A 70 -35.64 39.55 -32.05
CA ARG A 70 -35.61 40.33 -33.30
C ARG A 70 -35.02 41.72 -33.12
N SER A 71 -34.63 42.06 -31.90
CA SER A 71 -34.01 43.33 -31.56
C SER A 71 -32.58 43.40 -32.13
N PRO A 72 -32.10 44.58 -32.59
CA PRO A 72 -30.80 44.81 -33.24
C PRO A 72 -29.59 44.90 -32.26
N GLY A 73 -29.79 44.62 -30.97
CA GLY A 73 -28.74 44.66 -29.95
C GLY A 73 -29.15 43.96 -28.65
N PRO A 74 -28.42 44.18 -27.55
CA PRO A 74 -28.75 43.62 -26.24
C PRO A 74 -30.18 44.00 -25.81
N THR A 75 -30.85 43.11 -25.08
CA THR A 75 -32.22 43.33 -24.59
C THR A 75 -32.36 42.98 -23.12
N ARG A 76 -33.35 43.57 -22.46
CA ARG A 76 -33.72 43.32 -21.07
C ARG A 76 -35.22 43.04 -20.99
N ILE A 77 -35.58 41.94 -20.34
CA ILE A 77 -36.94 41.56 -20.01
C ILE A 77 -37.10 41.68 -18.51
N GLU A 78 -37.93 42.63 -18.10
CA GLU A 78 -38.29 42.91 -16.70
C GLU A 78 -39.76 42.56 -16.45
N PHE A 79 -40.19 42.55 -15.19
CA PHE A 79 -41.52 42.15 -14.77
C PHE A 79 -42.16 43.21 -13.89
N ALA A 80 -43.43 43.53 -14.17
CA ALA A 80 -44.28 44.43 -13.40
C ALA A 80 -45.74 43.95 -13.45
N ILE A 81 -45.95 42.66 -13.24
CA ILE A 81 -47.27 42.02 -13.25
C ILE A 81 -48.10 42.58 -12.08
N PRO A 82 -49.30 43.14 -12.31
CA PRO A 82 -50.12 43.71 -11.24
C PRO A 82 -50.66 42.67 -10.26
N GLY A 83 -50.69 43.02 -8.97
CA GLY A 83 -51.28 42.20 -7.90
C GLY A 83 -50.26 41.73 -6.86
N GLU A 84 -50.71 40.92 -5.90
CA GLU A 84 -49.81 40.18 -5.00
C GLU A 84 -49.36 38.89 -5.70
N GLY A 85 -48.07 38.58 -5.64
CA GLY A 85 -47.49 37.36 -6.18
C GLY A 85 -47.43 36.20 -5.16
N PRO A 86 -46.84 35.05 -5.53
CA PRO A 86 -46.16 34.81 -6.81
C PRO A 86 -47.13 34.79 -8.00
N HIS A 87 -46.66 35.25 -9.15
CA HIS A 87 -47.41 35.29 -10.41
C HIS A 87 -47.00 34.11 -11.29
N THR A 88 -47.93 33.19 -11.54
CA THR A 88 -47.69 32.00 -12.35
C THR A 88 -48.04 32.24 -13.82
N ILE A 89 -47.03 32.17 -14.68
CA ILE A 89 -47.14 32.20 -16.14
C ILE A 89 -47.21 30.76 -16.64
N ALA A 90 -48.41 30.32 -17.03
CA ALA A 90 -48.64 28.98 -17.57
C ALA A 90 -48.25 28.93 -19.05
N LEU A 91 -47.09 28.33 -19.37
CA LEU A 91 -46.62 28.20 -20.74
C LEU A 91 -47.45 27.19 -21.52
N THR A 92 -47.75 27.53 -22.77
CA THR A 92 -48.43 26.68 -23.77
C THR A 92 -47.45 26.06 -24.76
N ALA A 93 -46.25 26.64 -24.93
CA ALA A 93 -45.17 26.13 -25.75
C ALA A 93 -43.78 26.59 -25.25
N ARG A 94 -42.70 26.03 -25.80
CA ARG A 94 -41.33 26.48 -25.48
C ARG A 94 -41.11 27.95 -25.82
N LEU A 95 -40.28 28.64 -25.03
CA LEU A 95 -39.69 29.93 -25.36
C LEU A 95 -38.33 29.67 -25.99
N THR A 96 -38.05 30.31 -27.12
CA THR A 96 -36.80 30.08 -27.85
C THR A 96 -35.97 31.36 -27.82
N ILE A 97 -34.70 31.23 -27.44
CA ILE A 97 -33.70 32.30 -27.45
C ILE A 97 -32.58 31.87 -28.41
N THR A 98 -32.55 32.41 -29.62
CA THR A 98 -31.71 31.99 -30.75
C THR A 98 -30.79 33.12 -31.20
N GLU A 99 -30.09 32.96 -32.34
CA GLU A 99 -29.19 33.98 -32.90
C GLU A 99 -29.94 35.26 -33.30
N GLY A 100 -30.36 36.03 -32.29
CA GLY A 100 -30.64 37.45 -32.39
C GLY A 100 -29.33 38.24 -32.48
N THR A 101 -29.44 39.53 -32.74
CA THR A 101 -28.27 40.39 -32.96
C THR A 101 -27.59 40.88 -31.66
N GLY A 102 -28.02 40.39 -30.49
CA GLY A 102 -27.43 40.69 -29.18
C GLY A 102 -27.98 39.79 -28.04
N PRO A 103 -27.33 39.81 -26.86
CA PRO A 103 -27.70 38.99 -25.70
C PRO A 103 -28.99 39.47 -25.01
N THR A 104 -29.75 38.53 -24.42
CA THR A 104 -30.98 38.82 -23.66
C THR A 104 -30.79 38.58 -22.16
N VAL A 105 -31.15 39.57 -21.34
CA VAL A 105 -31.25 39.41 -19.87
C VAL A 105 -32.72 39.31 -19.48
N ILE A 106 -33.11 38.24 -18.79
CA ILE A 106 -34.45 38.05 -18.23
C ILE A 106 -34.32 38.09 -16.71
N ASP A 107 -34.90 39.11 -16.07
CA ASP A 107 -34.71 39.38 -14.65
C ASP A 107 -36.02 39.42 -13.87
N GLY A 108 -36.40 38.26 -13.30
CA GLY A 108 -37.55 38.12 -12.41
C GLY A 108 -37.45 38.87 -11.09
N TYR A 109 -36.25 39.32 -10.67
CA TYR A 109 -36.11 40.13 -9.45
C TYR A 109 -36.62 41.56 -9.61
N THR A 110 -36.94 41.98 -10.83
CA THR A 110 -37.58 43.27 -11.11
C THR A 110 -39.07 43.29 -10.73
N GLN A 111 -39.72 42.13 -10.61
CA GLN A 111 -41.11 42.03 -10.15
C GLN A 111 -41.24 42.60 -8.72
N PRO A 112 -42.18 43.53 -8.48
CA PRO A 112 -42.45 44.04 -7.15
C PRO A 112 -42.64 42.94 -6.09
N GLY A 113 -41.92 43.06 -4.98
CA GLY A 113 -41.93 42.08 -3.88
C GLY A 113 -40.89 40.97 -4.00
N ALA A 114 -40.17 40.87 -5.13
CA ALA A 114 -39.07 39.94 -5.29
C ALA A 114 -37.83 40.42 -4.51
N ALA A 115 -36.98 39.49 -4.09
CA ALA A 115 -35.72 39.79 -3.43
C ALA A 115 -34.67 38.71 -3.72
N PRO A 116 -33.45 39.09 -4.17
CA PRO A 116 -32.35 38.14 -4.35
C PRO A 116 -31.94 37.47 -3.04
N ASN A 117 -31.37 36.27 -3.15
CA ASN A 117 -30.79 35.59 -2.00
C ASN A 117 -29.64 36.43 -1.40
N THR A 118 -29.61 36.48 -0.08
CA THR A 118 -28.56 37.13 0.71
C THR A 118 -27.85 36.16 1.65
N ASP A 119 -28.43 34.97 1.86
CA ASP A 119 -27.86 33.98 2.76
C ASP A 119 -26.67 33.24 2.10
N PRO A 120 -25.52 33.13 2.78
CA PRO A 120 -24.34 32.49 2.20
C PRO A 120 -24.44 30.96 2.09
N LEU A 121 -25.38 30.30 2.78
CA LEU A 121 -25.46 28.83 2.86
C LEU A 121 -26.73 28.27 2.23
N VAL A 122 -27.87 28.91 2.48
CA VAL A 122 -29.18 28.52 1.94
C VAL A 122 -29.67 29.53 0.91
N SER A 123 -30.90 29.38 0.43
CA SER A 123 -31.58 30.40 -0.37
C SER A 123 -32.76 30.99 0.38
N ASN A 124 -32.65 32.26 0.74
CA ASN A 124 -33.76 33.08 1.24
C ASN A 124 -34.35 34.00 0.15
N ALA A 125 -34.07 33.71 -1.13
CA ALA A 125 -34.63 34.43 -2.26
C ALA A 125 -36.16 34.42 -2.20
N ARG A 126 -36.77 35.57 -2.47
CA ARG A 126 -38.22 35.68 -2.68
C ARG A 126 -38.47 35.84 -4.17
N LEU A 127 -38.87 34.75 -4.82
CA LEU A 127 -39.23 34.76 -6.23
C LEU A 127 -40.72 35.09 -6.37
N GLN A 128 -41.05 36.05 -7.24
CA GLN A 128 -42.43 36.49 -7.48
C GLN A 128 -42.93 36.12 -8.87
N VAL A 129 -42.09 35.50 -9.69
CA VAL A 129 -42.43 35.07 -11.05
C VAL A 129 -42.21 33.57 -11.14
N GLU A 130 -43.28 32.86 -11.46
CA GLU A 130 -43.27 31.43 -11.70
C GLU A 130 -43.55 31.15 -13.17
N VAL A 131 -42.81 30.22 -13.77
CA VAL A 131 -42.99 29.74 -15.13
C VAL A 131 -43.36 28.27 -15.05
N GLU A 132 -44.63 27.97 -15.29
CA GLU A 132 -45.18 26.64 -15.14
C GLU A 132 -45.43 26.00 -16.51
N GLY A 133 -44.97 24.76 -16.68
CA GLY A 133 -45.27 23.94 -17.85
C GLY A 133 -46.56 23.11 -17.73
N GLN A 134 -46.77 22.25 -18.72
CA GLN A 134 -47.99 21.42 -18.84
C GLN A 134 -47.86 20.01 -18.22
N GLY A 135 -46.78 19.71 -17.49
CA GLY A 135 -46.56 18.39 -16.88
C GLY A 135 -46.28 17.29 -17.91
N PRO A 136 -46.65 16.00 -17.62
CA PRO A 136 -46.26 14.85 -18.43
C PRO A 136 -46.64 15.01 -19.91
N GLY A 137 -45.64 15.18 -20.79
CA GLY A 137 -45.82 15.58 -22.20
C GLY A 137 -45.27 16.98 -22.54
N GLY A 138 -44.68 17.66 -21.56
CA GLY A 138 -44.18 19.03 -21.67
C GLY A 138 -42.97 19.23 -22.59
N PHE A 139 -42.65 20.51 -22.78
CA PHE A 139 -41.55 21.03 -23.59
C PHE A 139 -40.50 21.70 -22.69
N ASP A 140 -39.40 22.17 -23.27
CA ASP A 140 -38.42 22.98 -22.55
C ASP A 140 -39.00 24.37 -22.30
N ALA A 141 -38.89 24.93 -21.10
CA ALA A 141 -39.35 26.30 -20.86
C ALA A 141 -38.54 27.27 -21.71
N PHE A 142 -37.21 27.26 -21.56
CA PHE A 142 -36.29 28.08 -22.35
C PHE A 142 -35.34 27.19 -23.16
N ALA A 143 -35.45 27.26 -24.49
CA ALA A 143 -34.52 26.66 -25.43
C ALA A 143 -33.58 27.73 -25.97
N VAL A 144 -32.32 27.73 -25.50
CA VAL A 144 -31.31 28.74 -25.80
C VAL A 144 -30.25 28.16 -26.73
N SER A 145 -30.07 28.79 -27.89
CA SER A 145 -29.02 28.43 -28.86
C SER A 145 -28.08 29.58 -29.20
N SER A 146 -28.22 30.74 -28.56
CA SER A 146 -27.32 31.89 -28.66
C SER A 146 -26.51 32.11 -27.37
N GLY A 147 -25.52 33.00 -27.45
CA GLY A 147 -24.58 33.26 -26.38
C GLY A 147 -24.82 34.56 -25.62
N GLY A 148 -24.26 34.63 -24.40
CA GLY A 148 -24.25 35.84 -23.57
C GLY A 148 -25.56 36.17 -22.85
N ASN A 149 -26.54 35.27 -22.86
CA ASN A 149 -27.83 35.50 -22.21
C ASN A 149 -27.74 35.34 -20.68
N GLU A 150 -28.61 36.02 -19.94
CA GLU A 150 -28.75 35.84 -18.49
C GLU A 150 -30.22 35.55 -18.13
N LEU A 151 -30.44 34.50 -17.34
CA LEU A 151 -31.75 34.15 -16.80
C LEU A 151 -31.66 34.15 -15.27
N ARG A 152 -32.48 34.99 -14.61
CA ARG A 152 -32.45 35.13 -13.15
C ARG A 152 -33.80 35.42 -12.52
N GLY A 153 -33.94 35.04 -11.25
CA GLY A 153 -35.08 35.41 -10.41
C GLY A 153 -36.40 34.73 -10.74
N LEU A 154 -36.37 33.57 -11.41
CA LEU A 154 -37.56 32.81 -11.80
C LEU A 154 -37.64 31.48 -11.04
N ALA A 155 -38.86 31.06 -10.71
CA ALA A 155 -39.15 29.68 -10.36
C ALA A 155 -39.73 28.96 -11.58
N ILE A 156 -39.09 27.90 -12.06
CA ILE A 156 -39.46 27.21 -13.30
C ILE A 156 -39.68 25.74 -13.00
N TYR A 157 -40.91 25.25 -13.21
CA TYR A 157 -41.25 23.88 -12.86
C TYR A 157 -42.33 23.29 -13.79
N ASN A 158 -42.61 21.99 -13.63
CA ASN A 158 -43.58 21.25 -14.43
C ASN A 158 -43.30 21.22 -15.96
N VAL A 159 -42.02 21.28 -16.34
CA VAL A 159 -41.52 21.32 -17.73
C VAL A 159 -40.60 20.13 -18.03
N ARG A 160 -40.25 19.89 -19.31
CA ARG A 160 -39.25 18.86 -19.66
C ARG A 160 -37.84 19.31 -19.27
N GLN A 161 -37.48 20.54 -19.60
CA GLN A 161 -36.24 21.19 -19.15
C GLN A 161 -36.58 22.62 -18.75
N ALA A 162 -36.06 23.11 -17.62
CA ALA A 162 -36.21 24.53 -17.29
C ALA A 162 -35.38 25.37 -18.25
N VAL A 163 -34.13 24.98 -18.49
CA VAL A 163 -33.25 25.64 -19.45
C VAL A 163 -32.49 24.60 -20.27
N ALA A 164 -32.55 24.72 -21.59
CA ALA A 164 -31.79 23.91 -22.53
C ALA A 164 -30.83 24.79 -23.33
N LEU A 165 -29.54 24.76 -23.01
CA LEU A 165 -28.46 25.40 -23.76
C LEU A 165 -27.96 24.40 -24.82
N THR A 166 -28.23 24.65 -26.09
CA THR A 166 -27.92 23.68 -27.17
C THR A 166 -27.25 24.35 -28.37
N GLY A 167 -26.16 23.76 -28.84
CA GLY A 167 -25.43 24.21 -30.02
C GLY A 167 -24.18 25.01 -29.68
N ALA A 168 -23.20 25.03 -30.61
CA ALA A 168 -21.91 25.70 -30.41
C ALA A 168 -22.01 27.23 -30.20
N ALA A 169 -23.11 27.86 -30.63
CA ALA A 169 -23.37 29.27 -30.40
C ALA A 169 -23.92 29.55 -28.98
N ALA A 170 -24.38 28.54 -28.24
CA ALA A 170 -24.81 28.68 -26.86
C ALA A 170 -23.59 28.77 -25.94
N THR A 171 -22.97 29.95 -25.90
CA THR A 171 -21.75 30.21 -25.12
C THR A 171 -21.85 31.41 -24.20
N GLY A 172 -21.23 31.35 -23.03
CA GLY A 172 -21.22 32.48 -22.09
C GLY A 172 -22.60 32.82 -21.49
N ASN A 173 -23.54 31.88 -21.49
CA ASN A 173 -24.86 32.09 -20.87
C ASN A 173 -24.78 31.92 -19.35
N ARG A 174 -25.56 32.70 -18.61
CA ARG A 174 -25.61 32.72 -17.14
C ARG A 174 -27.00 32.36 -16.64
N ILE A 175 -27.11 31.25 -15.90
CA ILE A 175 -28.35 30.79 -15.27
C ILE A 175 -28.15 30.94 -13.77
N VAL A 176 -28.69 32.00 -13.15
CA VAL A 176 -28.30 32.42 -11.80
C VAL A 176 -29.50 32.83 -10.94
N GLY A 177 -29.49 32.51 -9.65
CA GLY A 177 -30.51 32.99 -8.71
C GLY A 177 -31.94 32.49 -8.99
N ASN A 178 -32.10 31.31 -9.59
CA ASN A 178 -33.41 30.72 -9.95
C ASN A 178 -33.77 29.52 -9.07
N PHE A 179 -35.05 29.18 -9.00
CA PHE A 179 -35.52 27.87 -8.52
C PHE A 179 -35.93 27.02 -9.72
N LEU A 180 -35.25 25.91 -9.96
CA LEU A 180 -35.37 25.09 -11.17
C LEU A 180 -35.82 23.67 -10.81
N GLY A 181 -37.04 23.33 -11.21
CA GLY A 181 -37.74 22.08 -10.88
C GLY A 181 -38.66 22.16 -9.66
N THR A 182 -38.71 23.32 -8.99
CA THR A 182 -39.60 23.59 -7.85
C THR A 182 -40.22 24.98 -7.97
N ASP A 183 -41.34 25.20 -7.26
CA ASP A 183 -42.09 26.45 -7.23
C ASP A 183 -41.43 27.47 -6.28
N ALA A 184 -41.94 28.71 -6.22
CA ALA A 184 -41.34 29.77 -5.40
C ALA A 184 -41.33 29.44 -3.89
N THR A 185 -42.20 28.53 -3.46
CA THR A 185 -42.26 28.06 -2.07
C THR A 185 -41.33 26.88 -1.77
N GLY A 186 -40.77 26.23 -2.79
CA GLY A 186 -39.96 25.02 -2.62
C GLY A 186 -40.77 23.80 -2.18
N THR A 187 -42.03 23.69 -2.59
CA THR A 187 -42.91 22.56 -2.23
C THR A 187 -43.25 21.66 -3.42
N HIS A 188 -43.11 22.14 -4.66
CA HIS A 188 -43.26 21.31 -5.86
C HIS A 188 -42.07 20.35 -6.03
N GLY A 189 -42.30 19.11 -6.47
CA GLY A 189 -41.24 18.11 -6.61
C GLY A 189 -41.54 16.87 -7.48
N ALA A 190 -40.56 15.97 -7.57
CA ALA A 190 -40.44 14.96 -8.62
C ALA A 190 -41.64 13.99 -8.81
N ALA A 191 -42.47 13.77 -7.78
CA ALA A 191 -43.66 12.91 -7.89
C ALA A 191 -44.74 13.45 -8.84
N GLN A 192 -44.62 14.70 -9.28
CA GLN A 192 -45.60 15.41 -10.11
C GLN A 192 -45.04 15.82 -11.50
N THR A 193 -43.86 15.32 -11.89
CA THR A 193 -43.07 15.85 -13.03
C THR A 193 -42.96 14.91 -14.24
N VAL A 194 -42.50 15.45 -15.38
CA VAL A 194 -42.35 14.77 -16.68
C VAL A 194 -41.23 13.73 -16.64
N LEU A 195 -41.49 12.47 -16.98
CA LEU A 195 -40.46 11.43 -17.07
C LEU A 195 -39.27 11.89 -17.92
N GLY A 196 -38.04 11.77 -17.39
CA GLY A 196 -36.80 12.17 -18.08
C GLY A 196 -36.46 13.66 -18.04
N SER A 197 -37.15 14.47 -17.21
CA SER A 197 -36.90 15.92 -17.11
C SER A 197 -35.66 16.28 -16.30
N SER A 198 -34.80 17.14 -16.85
CA SER A 198 -33.66 17.72 -16.13
C SER A 198 -33.79 19.23 -16.05
N ALA A 199 -33.38 19.87 -14.95
CA ALA A 199 -33.56 21.33 -14.82
C ALA A 199 -32.74 22.10 -15.84
N VAL A 200 -31.42 21.89 -15.88
CA VAL A 200 -30.52 22.53 -16.85
C VAL A 200 -29.85 21.47 -17.73
N VAL A 201 -29.90 21.66 -19.04
CA VAL A 201 -29.18 20.81 -20.01
C VAL A 201 -28.27 21.64 -20.89
N ILE A 202 -27.00 21.25 -20.98
CA ILE A 202 -25.96 21.88 -21.79
C ILE A 202 -25.42 20.85 -22.77
N ARG A 203 -25.56 21.07 -24.08
CA ARG A 203 -25.19 20.06 -25.08
C ARG A 203 -24.91 20.57 -26.48
N GLY A 204 -24.49 19.67 -27.36
CA GLY A 204 -24.30 19.96 -28.78
C GLY A 204 -23.23 21.00 -29.08
N GLY A 205 -22.14 21.02 -28.30
CA GLY A 205 -21.04 21.98 -28.46
C GLY A 205 -21.16 23.25 -27.61
N ALA A 206 -22.16 23.35 -26.74
CA ALA A 206 -22.37 24.53 -25.89
C ALA A 206 -21.24 24.68 -24.87
N ALA A 207 -20.60 25.84 -24.82
CA ALA A 207 -19.33 26.02 -24.12
C ALA A 207 -19.27 27.29 -23.25
N ALA A 208 -18.47 27.27 -22.18
CA ALA A 208 -18.27 28.42 -21.29
C ALA A 208 -19.56 29.00 -20.69
N ASN A 209 -20.57 28.16 -20.45
CA ASN A 209 -21.80 28.56 -19.77
C ASN A 209 -21.68 28.40 -18.26
N GLN A 210 -22.47 29.17 -17.52
CA GLN A 210 -22.41 29.25 -16.07
C GLN A 210 -23.78 28.96 -15.45
N VAL A 211 -23.84 27.93 -14.61
CA VAL A 211 -25.01 27.57 -13.79
C VAL A 211 -24.69 27.94 -12.34
N GLY A 212 -25.22 29.08 -11.91
CA GLY A 212 -24.89 29.73 -10.64
C GLY A 212 -23.55 30.45 -10.66
N ASP A 213 -23.32 31.34 -9.70
CA ASP A 213 -22.09 32.15 -9.61
C ASP A 213 -21.75 32.47 -8.14
N VAL A 214 -20.60 33.11 -7.91
CA VAL A 214 -19.98 33.24 -6.58
C VAL A 214 -20.78 34.06 -5.56
N ALA A 215 -21.66 34.96 -6.00
CA ALA A 215 -22.44 35.78 -5.11
C ALA A 215 -23.63 34.98 -4.54
N PRO A 216 -24.03 35.19 -3.26
CA PRO A 216 -25.23 34.57 -2.70
C PRO A 216 -26.48 34.77 -3.58
N ALA A 217 -26.63 35.94 -4.18
CA ALA A 217 -27.74 36.30 -5.08
C ALA A 217 -27.82 35.43 -6.34
N ASP A 218 -26.72 34.77 -6.72
CA ASP A 218 -26.63 33.97 -7.94
C ASP A 218 -26.83 32.47 -7.66
N ARG A 219 -27.04 32.05 -6.40
CA ARG A 219 -27.34 30.67 -6.00
C ARG A 219 -28.65 30.20 -6.64
N ASN A 220 -28.59 29.16 -7.48
CA ASN A 220 -29.81 28.45 -7.87
C ASN A 220 -30.18 27.39 -6.84
N VAL A 221 -31.47 27.10 -6.75
CA VAL A 221 -32.02 25.88 -6.14
C VAL A 221 -32.43 24.96 -7.29
N ILE A 222 -31.80 23.80 -7.42
CA ILE A 222 -31.99 22.87 -8.56
C ILE A 222 -32.49 21.53 -8.01
N SER A 223 -33.80 21.43 -7.87
CA SER A 223 -34.44 20.40 -7.05
C SER A 223 -35.80 20.03 -7.63
N GLY A 224 -36.30 18.85 -7.29
CA GLY A 224 -37.64 18.41 -7.71
C GLY A 224 -37.76 17.88 -9.14
N ASN A 225 -36.65 17.64 -9.84
CA ASN A 225 -36.66 17.18 -11.24
C ASN A 225 -36.87 15.65 -11.35
N ALA A 226 -37.50 15.17 -12.43
CA ALA A 226 -37.77 13.73 -12.64
C ALA A 226 -36.55 12.93 -13.14
N PHE A 227 -35.44 13.59 -13.41
CA PHE A 227 -34.18 13.00 -13.84
C PHE A 227 -33.02 13.72 -13.16
N ASN A 228 -32.15 14.41 -13.91
CA ASN A 228 -30.97 15.07 -13.38
C ASN A 228 -31.27 16.51 -12.92
N GLY A 229 -30.50 17.05 -11.98
CA GLY A 229 -30.50 18.49 -11.72
C GLY A 229 -29.88 19.25 -12.90
N VAL A 230 -28.61 18.98 -13.16
CA VAL A 230 -27.85 19.54 -14.29
C VAL A 230 -27.30 18.40 -15.15
N ALA A 231 -27.41 18.50 -16.48
CA ALA A 231 -26.81 17.56 -17.41
C ALA A 231 -25.92 18.28 -18.43
N ILE A 232 -24.67 17.84 -18.61
CA ILE A 232 -23.73 18.34 -19.60
C ILE A 232 -23.33 17.19 -20.51
N ALA A 233 -23.62 17.29 -21.81
CA ALA A 233 -23.50 16.17 -22.73
C ALA A 233 -22.94 16.57 -24.10
N ASP A 234 -22.53 15.56 -24.85
CA ASP A 234 -22.02 15.65 -26.22
C ASP A 234 -20.62 16.27 -26.34
N GLU A 235 -19.87 15.79 -27.33
CA GLU A 235 -18.55 16.33 -27.69
C GLU A 235 -18.62 17.83 -28.02
N GLY A 236 -17.60 18.57 -27.58
CA GLY A 236 -17.52 20.02 -27.75
C GLY A 236 -18.26 20.82 -26.68
N SER A 237 -19.05 20.18 -25.80
CA SER A 237 -19.62 20.86 -24.64
C SER A 237 -18.55 21.04 -23.56
N VAL A 238 -17.84 22.18 -23.61
CA VAL A 238 -16.59 22.38 -22.86
C VAL A 238 -16.55 23.65 -22.01
N GLY A 239 -15.77 23.60 -20.93
CA GLY A 239 -15.53 24.78 -20.10
C GLY A 239 -16.76 25.32 -19.39
N ASN A 240 -17.84 24.54 -19.28
CA ASN A 240 -19.03 24.94 -18.55
C ASN A 240 -18.80 24.79 -17.04
N VAL A 241 -19.40 25.68 -16.24
CA VAL A 241 -19.21 25.71 -14.79
C VAL A 241 -20.55 25.63 -14.06
N VAL A 242 -20.57 24.85 -12.98
CA VAL A 242 -21.72 24.70 -12.07
C VAL A 242 -21.25 25.16 -10.68
N TYR A 243 -21.59 26.38 -10.28
CA TYR A 243 -21.13 27.00 -9.02
C TYR A 243 -22.28 27.38 -8.11
N ASN A 244 -22.04 27.28 -6.79
CA ASN A 244 -22.92 27.85 -5.78
C ASN A 244 -24.37 27.38 -5.81
N ASN A 245 -24.66 26.16 -6.27
CA ASN A 245 -26.03 25.66 -6.35
C ASN A 245 -26.39 24.81 -5.13
N LEU A 246 -27.68 24.84 -4.77
CA LEU A 246 -28.30 23.88 -3.86
C LEU A 246 -29.07 22.84 -4.69
N ILE A 247 -28.55 21.62 -4.79
CA ILE A 247 -29.02 20.60 -5.74
C ILE A 247 -29.60 19.41 -4.98
N GLY A 248 -30.93 19.25 -5.05
CA GLY A 248 -31.69 18.13 -4.47
C GLY A 248 -32.29 18.40 -3.06
N LEU A 249 -32.07 19.60 -2.51
CA LEU A 249 -32.67 20.07 -1.25
C LEU A 249 -33.66 21.22 -1.48
N SER A 250 -34.55 21.45 -0.52
CA SER A 250 -35.40 22.65 -0.46
C SER A 250 -34.58 23.93 -0.35
N PRO A 251 -35.13 25.11 -0.69
CA PRO A 251 -34.40 26.38 -0.61
C PRO A 251 -33.75 26.66 0.75
N ASP A 252 -34.39 26.24 1.85
CA ASP A 252 -33.87 26.37 3.23
C ASP A 252 -32.89 25.25 3.63
N GLY A 253 -32.61 24.29 2.75
CA GLY A 253 -31.76 23.13 3.01
C GLY A 253 -32.34 22.10 3.98
N ALA A 254 -33.58 22.29 4.45
CA ALA A 254 -34.16 21.51 5.55
C ALA A 254 -34.93 20.27 5.10
N ALA A 255 -35.27 20.15 3.81
CA ALA A 255 -36.03 19.04 3.26
C ALA A 255 -35.41 18.49 1.98
N ARG A 256 -35.67 17.20 1.72
CA ARG A 256 -35.24 16.53 0.49
C ARG A 256 -36.25 16.81 -0.62
N LEU A 257 -35.84 17.62 -1.61
CA LEU A 257 -36.57 17.84 -2.85
C LEU A 257 -35.84 17.16 -3.99
N ARG A 258 -35.89 15.83 -3.98
CA ARG A 258 -35.05 14.98 -4.80
C ARG A 258 -35.10 15.35 -6.29
N ASN A 259 -33.93 15.36 -6.92
CA ASN A 259 -33.83 14.99 -8.33
C ASN A 259 -33.89 13.47 -8.40
N ALA A 260 -34.75 12.91 -9.26
CA ALA A 260 -35.06 11.48 -9.25
C ALA A 260 -33.95 10.59 -9.84
N ASN A 261 -32.93 11.19 -10.45
CA ASN A 261 -31.69 10.53 -10.83
C ASN A 261 -30.48 11.23 -10.17
N HIS A 262 -29.55 11.80 -10.95
CA HIS A 262 -28.31 12.41 -10.45
C HIS A 262 -28.50 13.89 -10.07
N GLY A 263 -27.66 14.42 -9.18
CA GLY A 263 -27.58 15.87 -8.97
C GLY A 263 -27.00 16.56 -10.20
N VAL A 264 -25.81 16.15 -10.61
CA VAL A 264 -25.11 16.60 -11.82
C VAL A 264 -24.63 15.39 -12.62
N ASP A 265 -24.84 15.41 -13.94
CA ASP A 265 -24.38 14.38 -14.86
C ASP A 265 -23.55 15.02 -15.99
N ILE A 266 -22.37 14.48 -16.26
CA ILE A 266 -21.47 14.92 -17.34
C ILE A 266 -21.09 13.71 -18.17
N GLY A 267 -21.39 13.70 -19.46
CA GLY A 267 -21.05 12.54 -20.27
C GLY A 267 -21.08 12.74 -21.77
N LEU A 268 -21.08 11.62 -22.50
CA LEU A 268 -21.21 11.59 -23.97
C LEU A 268 -20.13 12.43 -24.70
N GLY A 269 -18.93 12.56 -24.13
CA GLY A 269 -17.83 13.31 -24.73
C GLY A 269 -17.67 14.76 -24.26
N ALA A 270 -18.47 15.22 -23.30
CA ALA A 270 -18.27 16.52 -22.66
C ALA A 270 -16.93 16.56 -21.90
N SER A 271 -16.16 17.64 -22.08
CA SER A 271 -14.80 17.75 -21.52
C SER A 271 -14.52 19.08 -20.84
N ASP A 272 -13.56 19.11 -19.93
CA ASP A 272 -13.06 20.35 -19.30
C ASP A 272 -14.15 21.17 -18.58
N ASN A 273 -15.20 20.52 -18.09
CA ASN A 273 -16.27 21.18 -17.31
C ASN A 273 -15.95 21.10 -15.81
N VAL A 274 -16.48 22.05 -15.04
CA VAL A 274 -16.19 22.16 -13.60
C VAL A 274 -17.48 22.18 -12.78
N VAL A 275 -17.58 21.26 -11.82
CA VAL A 275 -18.61 21.26 -10.77
C VAL A 275 -17.97 21.71 -9.48
N GLY A 276 -18.29 22.94 -9.04
CA GLY A 276 -17.77 23.55 -7.81
C GLY A 276 -16.44 24.27 -7.99
N GLY A 277 -15.80 24.70 -6.90
CA GLY A 277 -14.53 25.41 -6.95
C GLY A 277 -13.85 25.49 -5.60
N THR A 278 -12.69 26.14 -5.55
CA THR A 278 -11.85 26.20 -4.34
C THR A 278 -12.28 27.31 -3.37
N GLN A 279 -13.04 28.30 -3.83
CA GLN A 279 -13.57 29.36 -2.97
C GLN A 279 -14.92 28.97 -2.34
N PRO A 280 -15.22 29.40 -1.10
CA PRO A 280 -16.49 29.08 -0.44
C PRO A 280 -17.74 29.41 -1.27
N GLY A 281 -17.74 30.54 -2.00
CA GLY A 281 -18.85 30.94 -2.87
C GLY A 281 -18.99 30.12 -4.16
N GLN A 282 -18.02 29.28 -4.54
CA GLN A 282 -18.10 28.42 -5.72
C GLN A 282 -18.70 27.04 -5.40
N ARG A 283 -18.74 26.68 -4.12
CA ARG A 283 -19.14 25.36 -3.62
C ARG A 283 -20.60 25.07 -3.89
N ASN A 284 -20.89 23.92 -4.52
CA ASN A 284 -22.24 23.39 -4.55
C ASN A 284 -22.51 22.53 -3.31
N VAL A 285 -23.80 22.46 -2.94
CA VAL A 285 -24.34 21.43 -2.06
C VAL A 285 -25.13 20.47 -2.95
N VAL A 286 -24.65 19.23 -3.10
CA VAL A 286 -25.20 18.20 -3.97
C VAL A 286 -25.68 17.04 -3.12
N SER A 287 -26.93 17.14 -2.67
CA SER A 287 -27.47 16.35 -1.56
C SER A 287 -28.95 16.06 -1.80
N GLY A 288 -29.46 14.94 -1.29
CA GLY A 288 -30.88 14.60 -1.44
C GLY A 288 -31.26 14.04 -2.81
N ASN A 289 -30.31 13.71 -3.68
CA ASN A 289 -30.59 13.10 -4.99
C ASN A 289 -30.92 11.60 -4.84
N ASN A 290 -31.60 11.01 -5.81
CA ASN A 290 -32.04 9.61 -5.69
C ASN A 290 -30.99 8.59 -6.11
N TRP A 291 -30.04 8.99 -6.92
CA TRP A 291 -28.89 8.18 -7.33
C TRP A 291 -27.61 8.89 -6.88
N GLU A 292 -26.66 9.14 -7.78
CA GLU A 292 -25.40 9.81 -7.47
C GLU A 292 -25.57 11.31 -7.21
N GLY A 293 -24.66 11.86 -6.40
CA GLY A 293 -24.50 13.32 -6.33
C GLY A 293 -24.02 13.86 -7.67
N VAL A 294 -22.84 13.40 -8.10
CA VAL A 294 -22.24 13.77 -9.40
C VAL A 294 -21.83 12.51 -10.17
N GLU A 295 -22.22 12.41 -11.44
CA GLU A 295 -21.78 11.36 -12.35
C GLU A 295 -20.94 11.94 -13.51
N LEU A 296 -19.83 11.28 -13.82
CA LEU A 296 -19.06 11.43 -15.05
C LEU A 296 -19.19 10.13 -15.85
N SER A 297 -19.71 10.17 -17.08
CA SER A 297 -20.10 8.93 -17.75
C SER A 297 -20.05 8.90 -19.29
N HIS A 298 -20.39 7.72 -19.82
CA HIS A 298 -20.84 7.49 -21.19
C HIS A 298 -19.85 7.85 -22.30
N GLY A 299 -18.57 7.47 -22.15
CA GLY A 299 -17.62 7.45 -23.26
C GLY A 299 -16.23 7.92 -22.90
N VAL A 300 -15.25 7.39 -23.63
CA VAL A 300 -13.81 7.70 -23.47
C VAL A 300 -13.44 9.13 -23.81
N ALA A 301 -14.31 9.86 -24.51
CA ALA A 301 -14.12 11.27 -24.82
C ALA A 301 -14.53 12.19 -23.64
N THR A 302 -15.26 11.67 -22.64
CA THR A 302 -15.61 12.43 -21.43
C THR A 302 -14.34 12.56 -20.56
N THR A 303 -13.63 13.68 -20.70
CA THR A 303 -12.27 13.84 -20.15
C THR A 303 -12.02 15.23 -19.57
N GLY A 304 -11.03 15.37 -18.69
CA GLY A 304 -10.61 16.67 -18.15
C GLY A 304 -11.64 17.37 -17.25
N ASN A 305 -12.76 16.73 -16.94
CA ASN A 305 -13.79 17.31 -16.07
C ASN A 305 -13.32 17.29 -14.61
N ALA A 306 -13.78 18.27 -13.83
CA ALA A 306 -13.35 18.47 -12.45
C ALA A 306 -14.53 18.62 -11.50
N VAL A 307 -14.57 17.80 -10.45
CA VAL A 307 -15.50 17.92 -9.31
C VAL A 307 -14.71 18.45 -8.12
N VAL A 308 -14.86 19.74 -7.83
CA VAL A 308 -13.94 20.46 -6.94
C VAL A 308 -14.69 21.15 -5.80
N GLY A 309 -14.27 20.89 -4.56
CA GLY A 309 -14.64 21.69 -3.41
C GLY A 309 -16.14 21.67 -3.05
N ASN A 310 -16.88 20.63 -3.41
CA ASN A 310 -18.32 20.50 -3.14
C ASN A 310 -18.62 19.87 -1.77
N PHE A 311 -19.85 20.08 -1.32
CA PHE A 311 -20.49 19.34 -0.25
C PHE A 311 -21.43 18.31 -0.85
N ILE A 312 -21.15 17.02 -0.67
CA ILE A 312 -21.87 15.93 -1.35
C ILE A 312 -22.40 14.93 -0.33
N GLY A 313 -23.72 14.81 -0.27
CA GLY A 313 -24.41 13.96 0.71
C GLY A 313 -24.50 14.58 2.12
N THR A 314 -24.09 15.83 2.27
CA THR A 314 -24.02 16.54 3.56
C THR A 314 -25.10 17.62 3.66
N ASP A 315 -25.30 18.17 4.87
CA ASP A 315 -26.03 19.42 5.02
C ASP A 315 -25.29 20.60 4.35
N VAL A 316 -25.93 21.78 4.32
CA VAL A 316 -25.38 22.99 3.68
C VAL A 316 -24.10 23.52 4.34
N THR A 317 -23.77 23.07 5.55
CA THR A 317 -22.54 23.44 6.26
C THR A 317 -21.39 22.47 6.00
N GLY A 318 -21.66 21.26 5.49
CA GLY A 318 -20.66 20.21 5.35
C GLY A 318 -20.24 19.57 6.67
N THR A 319 -21.07 19.68 7.71
CA THR A 319 -20.74 19.22 9.07
C THR A 319 -21.70 18.19 9.64
N GLN A 320 -22.90 18.02 9.09
CA GLN A 320 -23.90 17.11 9.67
C GLN A 320 -24.48 16.11 8.66
N PRO A 321 -24.66 14.84 9.06
CA PRO A 321 -25.54 13.92 8.36
C PRO A 321 -27.00 14.31 8.68
N SER A 322 -27.67 14.93 7.71
CA SER A 322 -29.12 15.13 7.78
C SER A 322 -29.83 13.94 7.13
N VAL A 323 -30.97 13.53 7.71
CA VAL A 323 -31.87 12.51 7.11
C VAL A 323 -32.40 12.90 5.73
N HIS A 324 -32.21 14.15 5.32
CA HIS A 324 -32.64 14.66 4.02
C HIS A 324 -31.48 14.87 3.04
N ALA A 325 -30.23 14.85 3.52
CA ALA A 325 -29.05 15.21 2.73
C ALA A 325 -28.42 14.06 1.94
N TYR A 326 -28.79 12.80 2.21
CA TYR A 326 -28.15 11.66 1.57
C TYR A 326 -28.40 11.61 0.06
N ASN A 327 -27.41 11.14 -0.70
CA ASN A 327 -27.62 10.65 -2.07
C ASN A 327 -27.86 9.13 -2.03
N GLY A 328 -28.73 8.63 -2.92
CA GLY A 328 -29.19 7.24 -2.89
C GLY A 328 -28.15 6.21 -3.34
N HIS A 329 -27.05 6.63 -3.95
CA HIS A 329 -25.95 5.75 -4.37
C HIS A 329 -24.57 6.33 -3.98
N PHE A 330 -23.62 6.50 -4.90
CA PHE A 330 -22.32 7.14 -4.57
C PHE A 330 -22.39 8.67 -4.55
N GLY A 331 -21.53 9.30 -3.76
CA GLY A 331 -21.36 10.75 -3.83
C GLY A 331 -20.89 11.21 -5.20
N VAL A 332 -19.81 10.61 -5.72
CA VAL A 332 -19.31 10.82 -7.08
C VAL A 332 -19.08 9.48 -7.77
N ARG A 333 -19.52 9.33 -9.04
CA ARG A 333 -19.25 8.15 -9.86
C ARG A 333 -18.59 8.51 -11.18
N ILE A 334 -17.53 7.81 -11.54
CA ILE A 334 -16.95 7.78 -12.89
C ILE A 334 -17.27 6.43 -13.51
N LYS A 335 -17.99 6.40 -14.64
CA LYS A 335 -18.48 5.14 -15.22
C LYS A 335 -18.47 5.12 -16.75
N ASP A 336 -18.26 3.94 -17.33
CA ASP A 336 -18.34 3.70 -18.79
C ASP A 336 -17.27 4.42 -19.63
N GLY A 337 -16.02 4.48 -19.13
CA GLY A 337 -14.83 4.89 -19.89
C GLY A 337 -14.27 6.32 -19.74
N PRO A 338 -14.84 7.28 -18.97
CA PRO A 338 -14.22 8.60 -18.79
C PRO A 338 -12.80 8.51 -18.22
N SER A 339 -11.90 9.34 -18.75
CA SER A 339 -10.48 9.31 -18.41
C SER A 339 -9.90 10.69 -18.13
N GLY A 340 -8.87 10.77 -17.29
CA GLY A 340 -8.19 12.04 -16.99
C GLY A 340 -9.07 13.06 -16.26
N ASN A 341 -10.08 12.63 -15.51
CA ASN A 341 -10.95 13.51 -14.73
C ASN A 341 -10.43 13.66 -13.29
N ARG A 342 -10.86 14.72 -12.59
CA ARG A 342 -10.33 15.10 -11.26
C ARG A 342 -11.44 15.25 -10.23
N ILE A 343 -11.27 14.65 -9.05
CA ILE A 343 -12.13 14.81 -7.88
C ILE A 343 -11.26 15.38 -6.75
N GLU A 344 -11.46 16.66 -6.42
CA GLU A 344 -10.52 17.41 -5.57
C GLU A 344 -11.19 18.21 -4.45
N GLY A 345 -10.73 18.08 -3.21
CA GLY A 345 -11.12 18.99 -2.13
C GLY A 345 -12.59 18.92 -1.67
N ASN A 346 -13.34 17.87 -2.02
CA ASN A 346 -14.75 17.73 -1.67
C ASN A 346 -14.93 17.17 -0.24
N VAL A 347 -16.07 17.47 0.38
CA VAL A 347 -16.56 16.75 1.58
C VAL A 347 -17.66 15.81 1.11
N ILE A 348 -17.45 14.51 1.29
CA ILE A 348 -18.30 13.45 0.74
C ILE A 348 -18.67 12.48 1.86
N GLY A 349 -19.94 12.39 2.21
CA GLY A 349 -20.40 11.48 3.26
C GLY A 349 -21.90 11.26 3.23
N ASN A 350 -22.40 10.34 4.06
CA ASN A 350 -23.83 10.06 4.18
C ASN A 350 -24.48 9.66 2.83
N ASN A 351 -23.74 8.96 1.97
CA ASN A 351 -24.25 8.37 0.73
C ASN A 351 -24.56 6.88 0.93
N HIS A 352 -25.68 6.41 0.36
CA HIS A 352 -26.17 5.04 0.60
C HIS A 352 -25.43 3.93 -0.16
N GLY A 353 -24.65 4.29 -1.19
CA GLY A 353 -23.62 3.45 -1.80
C GLY A 353 -22.29 3.66 -1.08
N GLY A 354 -21.38 4.44 -1.67
CA GLY A 354 -20.11 4.84 -1.08
C GLY A 354 -19.78 6.32 -1.32
N GLY A 355 -18.55 6.71 -1.01
CA GLY A 355 -18.07 8.07 -1.29
C GLY A 355 -17.85 8.29 -2.78
N ILE A 356 -16.88 7.56 -3.36
CA ILE A 356 -16.48 7.66 -4.76
C ILE A 356 -16.43 6.28 -5.41
N GLU A 357 -16.96 6.13 -6.62
CA GLU A 357 -16.81 4.92 -7.45
C GLU A 357 -16.14 5.28 -8.79
N ILE A 358 -15.14 4.50 -9.19
CA ILE A 358 -14.50 4.58 -10.51
C ILE A 358 -14.60 3.21 -11.16
N THR A 359 -15.43 3.11 -12.19
CA THR A 359 -15.81 1.83 -12.78
C THR A 359 -16.00 1.92 -14.30
N THR A 360 -16.19 0.78 -14.97
CA THR A 360 -16.67 0.70 -16.36
C THR A 360 -17.84 -0.29 -16.46
N SER A 361 -18.41 -0.52 -17.64
CA SER A 361 -19.33 -1.63 -17.84
C SER A 361 -18.57 -2.92 -18.17
N SER A 362 -18.89 -4.03 -17.50
CA SER A 362 -18.31 -5.37 -17.74
C SER A 362 -18.44 -5.92 -19.17
N THR A 363 -19.13 -5.21 -20.08
CA THR A 363 -19.43 -5.62 -21.45
C THR A 363 -18.75 -4.77 -22.53
N ARG A 364 -17.98 -3.72 -22.17
CA ARG A 364 -17.36 -2.80 -23.14
C ARG A 364 -15.82 -2.83 -23.06
N SER A 365 -15.14 -2.68 -24.20
CA SER A 365 -13.68 -2.71 -24.34
C SER A 365 -12.97 -1.39 -23.99
N TYR A 366 -13.54 -0.57 -23.11
CA TYR A 366 -13.00 0.75 -22.76
C TYR A 366 -12.67 0.81 -21.27
N SER A 367 -11.57 1.47 -20.92
CA SER A 367 -11.11 1.67 -19.53
C SER A 367 -11.40 3.09 -19.07
N SER A 368 -11.88 3.24 -17.83
CA SER A 368 -11.90 4.53 -17.12
C SER A 368 -10.50 4.76 -16.56
N ALA A 369 -9.67 5.52 -17.28
CA ALA A 369 -8.23 5.57 -17.07
C ALA A 369 -7.73 6.90 -16.50
N ASP A 370 -6.62 6.88 -15.78
CA ASP A 370 -5.83 8.06 -15.40
C ASP A 370 -6.63 9.15 -14.63
N ASN A 371 -7.66 8.74 -13.88
CA ASN A 371 -8.46 9.64 -13.06
C ASN A 371 -7.73 9.97 -11.75
N VAL A 372 -7.93 11.17 -11.21
CA VAL A 372 -7.23 11.64 -10.01
C VAL A 372 -8.23 11.97 -8.90
N VAL A 373 -7.99 11.43 -7.71
CA VAL A 373 -8.76 11.69 -6.49
C VAL A 373 -7.81 12.20 -5.41
N ARG A 374 -7.88 13.47 -5.01
CA ARG A 374 -6.93 14.05 -4.02
C ARG A 374 -7.55 15.12 -3.14
N GLY A 375 -7.03 15.29 -1.92
CA GLY A 375 -7.48 16.35 -1.02
C GLY A 375 -8.93 16.24 -0.52
N ASN A 376 -9.64 15.14 -0.78
CA ASN A 376 -11.05 14.98 -0.40
C ASN A 376 -11.18 14.51 1.05
N ARG A 377 -12.27 14.89 1.71
CA ARG A 377 -12.70 14.34 3.00
C ARG A 377 -13.86 13.39 2.76
N ILE A 378 -13.65 12.10 2.98
CA ILE A 378 -14.57 11.03 2.62
C ILE A 378 -14.94 10.24 3.86
N GLY A 379 -16.24 10.27 4.21
CA GLY A 379 -16.74 9.70 5.45
C GLY A 379 -16.49 10.57 6.69
N VAL A 380 -15.95 11.79 6.50
CA VAL A 380 -15.59 12.73 7.55
C VAL A 380 -15.94 14.15 7.13
N ALA A 381 -16.52 14.91 8.07
CA ALA A 381 -16.96 16.28 7.87
C ALA A 381 -15.81 17.30 7.84
N LEU A 382 -16.15 18.55 7.55
CA LEU A 382 -15.20 19.67 7.53
C LEU A 382 -14.58 19.97 8.91
N ASP A 383 -15.30 19.69 9.99
CA ASP A 383 -14.83 19.84 11.37
C ASP A 383 -14.17 18.56 11.93
N GLY A 384 -14.09 17.49 11.13
CA GLY A 384 -13.52 16.21 11.53
C GLY A 384 -14.53 15.24 12.17
N THR A 385 -15.81 15.62 12.30
CA THR A 385 -16.83 14.71 12.83
C THR A 385 -17.13 13.56 11.85
N PRO A 386 -17.50 12.36 12.35
CA PRO A 386 -17.85 11.24 11.49
C PRO A 386 -19.06 11.54 10.59
N LEU A 387 -18.91 11.25 9.30
CA LEU A 387 -19.95 11.42 8.28
C LEU A 387 -20.00 10.19 7.36
N PRO A 388 -20.24 8.99 7.91
CA PRO A 388 -19.98 7.71 7.25
C PRO A 388 -20.79 7.54 5.95
N ASN A 389 -20.20 6.90 4.94
CA ASN A 389 -20.95 6.32 3.82
C ASN A 389 -21.34 4.87 4.14
N SER A 390 -22.37 4.33 3.48
CA SER A 390 -22.93 3.02 3.83
C SER A 390 -22.10 1.80 3.42
N ASN A 391 -21.18 1.92 2.44
CA ASN A 391 -20.39 0.78 1.93
C ASN A 391 -18.88 1.03 1.94
N VAL A 392 -18.38 2.08 1.29
CA VAL A 392 -16.93 2.27 1.07
C VAL A 392 -16.60 3.74 0.90
N GLY A 393 -15.38 4.15 1.28
CA GLY A 393 -14.86 5.48 0.97
C GLY A 393 -14.66 5.65 -0.53
N ILE A 394 -13.75 4.86 -1.13
CA ILE A 394 -13.47 4.84 -2.57
C ILE A 394 -13.49 3.40 -3.09
N GLU A 395 -14.18 3.16 -4.20
CA GLU A 395 -14.16 1.88 -4.92
C GLU A 395 -13.64 2.08 -6.34
N VAL A 396 -12.70 1.22 -6.75
CA VAL A 396 -12.17 1.14 -8.11
C VAL A 396 -12.44 -0.26 -8.65
N ALA A 397 -13.11 -0.33 -9.79
CA ALA A 397 -13.57 -1.60 -10.32
C ALA A 397 -13.71 -1.67 -11.84
N GLN A 398 -14.00 -2.87 -12.34
CA GLN A 398 -14.47 -3.15 -13.70
C GLN A 398 -13.57 -2.51 -14.77
N HIS A 399 -12.33 -2.97 -14.95
CA HIS A 399 -11.35 -2.45 -15.93
C HIS A 399 -10.94 -0.97 -15.80
N ALA A 400 -11.16 -0.32 -14.66
CA ALA A 400 -10.55 0.98 -14.40
C ALA A 400 -9.03 0.83 -14.33
N THR A 401 -8.24 1.77 -14.86
CA THR A 401 -6.77 1.67 -14.83
C THR A 401 -6.11 2.99 -14.45
N GLY A 402 -4.90 2.95 -13.86
CA GLY A 402 -4.07 4.16 -13.73
C GLY A 402 -4.60 5.23 -12.77
N THR A 403 -5.69 4.98 -12.04
CA THR A 403 -6.24 5.95 -11.07
C THR A 403 -5.20 6.31 -10.01
N GLN A 404 -5.01 7.60 -9.77
CA GLN A 404 -4.21 8.13 -8.67
C GLN A 404 -5.12 8.56 -7.52
N ILE A 405 -5.04 7.85 -6.39
CA ILE A 405 -5.73 8.18 -5.14
C ILE A 405 -4.69 8.79 -4.20
N GLY A 406 -4.74 10.11 -4.08
CA GLY A 406 -3.89 10.93 -3.24
C GLY A 406 -2.96 11.87 -4.03
N PRO A 407 -2.19 12.72 -3.34
CA PRO A 407 -2.08 12.78 -1.87
C PRO A 407 -3.29 13.45 -1.19
N ASP A 408 -3.26 13.46 0.13
CA ASP A 408 -4.05 14.34 1.01
C ASP A 408 -5.55 14.06 1.07
N ASN A 409 -6.04 12.91 0.61
CA ASN A 409 -7.40 12.50 0.99
C ASN A 409 -7.43 12.10 2.47
N VAL A 410 -8.51 12.46 3.16
CA VAL A 410 -8.87 11.92 4.48
C VAL A 410 -10.03 10.95 4.28
N ILE A 411 -9.82 9.67 4.53
CA ILE A 411 -10.79 8.60 4.28
C ILE A 411 -11.05 7.86 5.59
N ALA A 412 -12.18 8.14 6.22
CA ALA A 412 -12.45 7.65 7.56
C ALA A 412 -13.91 7.30 7.79
N HIS A 413 -14.17 6.45 8.79
CA HIS A 413 -15.52 6.08 9.25
C HIS A 413 -16.39 5.35 8.24
N ASN A 414 -15.85 4.89 7.11
CA ASN A 414 -16.59 4.06 6.16
C ASN A 414 -16.43 2.57 6.54
N PRO A 415 -17.22 1.65 5.97
CA PRO A 415 -16.99 0.23 6.20
C PRO A 415 -15.62 -0.27 5.70
N SER A 416 -15.17 0.18 4.53
CA SER A 416 -13.77 0.06 4.06
C SER A 416 -13.27 1.42 3.55
N GLY A 417 -11.96 1.68 3.63
CA GLY A 417 -11.37 2.92 3.14
C GLY A 417 -11.34 2.99 1.61
N VAL A 418 -10.42 2.26 0.98
CA VAL A 418 -10.26 2.12 -0.47
C VAL A 418 -10.38 0.64 -0.85
N ARG A 419 -11.24 0.32 -1.82
CA ARG A 419 -11.40 -1.03 -2.39
C ARG A 419 -10.97 -1.05 -3.86
N VAL A 420 -10.24 -2.08 -4.25
CA VAL A 420 -9.90 -2.36 -5.65
C VAL A 420 -10.36 -3.78 -5.99
N SER A 421 -11.28 -3.92 -6.94
CA SER A 421 -11.80 -5.23 -7.33
C SER A 421 -10.81 -6.04 -8.18
N GLY A 422 -10.96 -7.36 -8.15
CA GLY A 422 -10.05 -8.31 -8.82
C GLY A 422 -10.53 -8.75 -10.21
N ASP A 423 -11.37 -7.95 -10.86
CA ASP A 423 -11.74 -8.21 -12.25
C ASP A 423 -10.59 -7.85 -13.20
N ALA A 424 -10.55 -8.55 -14.34
CA ALA A 424 -9.45 -8.42 -15.28
C ALA A 424 -9.27 -6.96 -15.73
N GLY A 425 -8.03 -6.46 -15.68
CA GLY A 425 -7.72 -5.11 -16.14
C GLY A 425 -8.03 -3.99 -15.15
N THR A 426 -8.43 -4.29 -13.91
CA THR A 426 -8.45 -3.31 -12.81
C THR A 426 -7.08 -3.27 -12.11
N ASP A 427 -6.17 -2.47 -12.66
CA ASP A 427 -4.75 -2.46 -12.29
C ASP A 427 -4.08 -1.07 -12.42
N PHE A 428 -2.86 -0.97 -11.90
CA PHE A 428 -1.99 0.21 -11.99
C PHE A 428 -2.51 1.40 -11.17
N HIS A 429 -3.21 1.15 -10.07
CA HIS A 429 -3.75 2.19 -9.20
C HIS A 429 -2.77 2.59 -8.10
N THR A 430 -2.34 3.85 -8.14
CA THR A 430 -1.45 4.42 -7.12
C THR A 430 -2.26 4.99 -5.97
N ILE A 431 -2.05 4.46 -4.76
CA ILE A 431 -2.71 4.92 -3.54
C ILE A 431 -1.63 5.51 -2.63
N THR A 432 -1.50 6.83 -2.61
CA THR A 432 -0.32 7.49 -2.00
C THR A 432 -0.71 8.59 -1.02
N ARG A 433 -0.03 8.64 0.13
CA ARG A 433 -0.14 9.72 1.14
C ARG A 433 -1.57 10.15 1.48
N ASN A 434 -2.46 9.19 1.62
CA ASN A 434 -3.80 9.41 2.16
C ASN A 434 -3.75 9.25 3.69
N SER A 435 -4.63 9.97 4.39
CA SER A 435 -4.93 9.75 5.80
C SER A 435 -6.14 8.81 5.88
N ILE A 436 -5.89 7.53 6.16
CA ILE A 436 -6.91 6.48 6.22
C ILE A 436 -6.99 5.97 7.65
N TYR A 437 -8.16 6.06 8.30
CA TYR A 437 -8.31 5.65 9.70
C TYR A 437 -9.78 5.44 10.09
N ALA A 438 -10.00 4.70 11.18
CA ALA A 438 -11.32 4.40 11.72
C ALA A 438 -12.34 3.88 10.70
N ASN A 439 -11.92 3.18 9.64
CA ASN A 439 -12.84 2.43 8.78
C ASN A 439 -13.05 1.03 9.39
N ALA A 440 -14.31 0.61 9.44
CA ALA A 440 -14.69 -0.64 10.09
C ALA A 440 -16.05 -1.15 9.58
N PRO A 441 -16.20 -2.47 9.34
CA PRO A 441 -15.31 -3.55 9.79
C PRO A 441 -14.19 -3.94 8.80
N GLY A 442 -14.09 -3.30 7.63
CA GLY A 442 -13.13 -3.61 6.59
C GLY A 442 -11.71 -3.08 6.82
N LEU A 443 -10.89 -3.17 5.77
CA LEU A 443 -9.50 -2.67 5.75
C LEU A 443 -9.45 -1.22 5.21
N GLY A 444 -8.33 -0.54 5.50
CA GLY A 444 -8.09 0.81 5.00
C GLY A 444 -7.80 0.84 3.50
N ILE A 445 -6.99 -0.10 3.01
CA ILE A 445 -6.87 -0.46 1.59
C ILE A 445 -7.17 -1.94 1.53
N ASP A 446 -8.10 -2.32 0.67
CA ASP A 446 -8.69 -3.67 0.59
C ASP A 446 -8.67 -4.13 -0.88
N LEU A 447 -7.67 -4.92 -1.24
CA LEU A 447 -7.50 -5.46 -2.59
C LEU A 447 -8.25 -6.80 -2.68
N ALA A 448 -8.97 -7.05 -3.77
CA ALA A 448 -9.71 -8.31 -3.89
C ALA A 448 -8.78 -9.55 -3.83
N PRO A 449 -9.20 -10.65 -3.16
CA PRO A 449 -10.51 -10.85 -2.51
C PRO A 449 -10.68 -10.06 -1.20
N PHE A 450 -11.80 -9.34 -1.09
CA PHE A 450 -12.02 -8.39 0.00
C PHE A 450 -12.09 -9.04 1.38
N GLY A 451 -11.58 -8.33 2.39
CA GLY A 451 -11.55 -8.78 3.78
C GLY A 451 -10.45 -9.82 4.08
N VAL A 452 -9.59 -10.11 3.11
CA VAL A 452 -8.40 -10.94 3.28
C VAL A 452 -7.20 -10.07 2.96
N ALA A 453 -6.41 -9.73 3.98
CA ALA A 453 -5.14 -9.08 3.74
C ALA A 453 -4.22 -10.04 2.98
N ASN A 454 -3.63 -9.59 1.88
CA ASN A 454 -2.71 -10.39 1.09
C ASN A 454 -1.48 -10.75 1.95
N ALA A 455 -1.35 -12.04 2.28
CA ALA A 455 -0.22 -12.55 3.05
C ALA A 455 1.07 -12.46 2.22
N LEU A 456 2.19 -12.12 2.88
CA LEU A 456 3.55 -12.28 2.34
C LEU A 456 3.72 -13.70 1.79
N ASN A 457 3.66 -13.87 0.47
CA ASN A 457 4.18 -15.08 -0.17
C ASN A 457 5.64 -14.83 -0.59
N ALA A 458 6.47 -15.87 -0.58
CA ALA A 458 7.93 -15.75 -0.76
C ALA A 458 8.37 -15.30 -2.17
N LEU A 459 7.43 -15.03 -3.07
CA LEU A 459 7.68 -14.67 -4.46
C LEU A 459 6.91 -13.39 -4.74
N ASP A 460 7.60 -12.26 -4.86
CA ASP A 460 7.07 -11.00 -5.41
C ASP A 460 6.75 -11.15 -6.91
N ALA A 461 5.97 -12.17 -7.27
CA ALA A 461 5.46 -12.37 -8.60
C ALA A 461 4.18 -11.54 -8.70
N SER A 462 4.29 -10.36 -9.31
CA SER A 462 3.16 -9.58 -9.83
C SER A 462 2.12 -10.53 -10.46
N GLY A 463 1.00 -10.72 -9.76
CA GLY A 463 -0.05 -11.67 -10.09
C GLY A 463 -1.12 -11.09 -11.02
N THR A 464 -2.15 -11.88 -11.29
CA THR A 464 -3.31 -11.54 -12.15
C THR A 464 -4.52 -11.02 -11.35
N GLY A 465 -4.30 -10.48 -10.14
CA GLY A 465 -5.35 -9.95 -9.25
C GLY A 465 -5.35 -8.43 -9.18
N ALA A 466 -6.21 -7.85 -8.32
CA ALA A 466 -6.33 -6.40 -8.14
C ALA A 466 -4.96 -5.75 -7.85
N ASN A 467 -4.58 -4.72 -8.62
CA ASN A 467 -3.26 -4.09 -8.52
C ASN A 467 -2.11 -5.12 -8.60
N GLN A 468 -2.29 -6.11 -9.47
CA GLN A 468 -1.38 -7.25 -9.64
C GLN A 468 -1.06 -8.00 -8.33
N SER A 469 -1.93 -7.90 -7.33
CA SER A 469 -1.72 -8.47 -5.99
C SER A 469 -0.37 -8.09 -5.39
N LEU A 470 0.06 -6.83 -5.54
CA LEU A 470 1.34 -6.37 -5.02
C LEU A 470 1.44 -6.62 -3.51
N ASN A 471 2.48 -7.34 -3.11
CA ASN A 471 2.74 -7.68 -1.70
C ASN A 471 2.95 -6.42 -0.86
N ALA A 472 2.32 -6.38 0.32
CA ALA A 472 2.61 -5.35 1.32
C ALA A 472 4.06 -5.48 1.81
N PRO A 473 4.73 -4.35 2.14
CA PRO A 473 6.07 -4.38 2.71
C PRO A 473 6.05 -5.03 4.11
N LEU A 474 7.17 -5.63 4.52
CA LEU A 474 7.37 -6.07 5.89
C LEU A 474 8.10 -4.97 6.67
N VAL A 475 7.47 -4.40 7.70
CA VAL A 475 8.14 -3.49 8.65
C VAL A 475 8.72 -4.31 9.81
N ALA A 476 9.97 -4.73 9.69
CA ALA A 476 10.63 -5.56 10.70
C ALA A 476 11.01 -4.78 11.96
N HIS A 477 11.36 -3.51 11.81
CA HIS A 477 11.85 -2.66 12.88
C HIS A 477 11.39 -1.21 12.73
N ALA A 478 10.94 -0.61 13.82
CA ALA A 478 10.53 0.78 13.86
C ALA A 478 11.00 1.46 15.16
N THR A 479 11.53 2.66 15.02
CA THR A 479 11.87 3.56 16.12
C THR A 479 11.24 4.94 15.87
N THR A 480 11.39 5.86 16.81
CA THR A 480 10.97 7.26 16.62
C THR A 480 11.66 7.99 15.47
N GLU A 481 12.75 7.44 14.91
CA GLU A 481 13.58 8.09 13.85
C GLU A 481 13.66 7.30 12.54
N LEU A 482 13.43 5.98 12.57
CA LEU A 482 13.49 5.15 11.38
C LEU A 482 12.48 4.00 11.39
N ALA A 483 12.06 3.58 10.20
CA ALA A 483 11.41 2.29 9.96
C ALA A 483 12.22 1.52 8.91
N ALA A 484 12.47 0.24 9.15
CA ALA A 484 13.28 -0.61 8.28
C ALA A 484 12.65 -1.99 8.09
N GLY A 485 12.92 -2.59 6.94
CA GLY A 485 12.33 -3.87 6.57
C GLY A 485 12.58 -4.25 5.12
N THR A 486 11.67 -5.03 4.55
CA THR A 486 11.77 -5.53 3.17
C THR A 486 10.53 -5.21 2.33
N ALA A 487 10.74 -4.97 1.04
CA ALA A 487 9.69 -4.74 0.06
C ALA A 487 10.14 -5.21 -1.33
N CYS A 488 9.25 -5.14 -2.33
CA CYS A 488 9.64 -5.46 -3.71
C CYS A 488 10.79 -4.56 -4.21
N PRO A 489 11.74 -5.10 -5.00
CA PRO A 489 12.89 -4.32 -5.47
C PRO A 489 12.48 -3.07 -6.25
N GLY A 490 13.01 -1.90 -5.87
CA GLY A 490 12.72 -0.63 -6.53
C GLY A 490 11.34 -0.04 -6.22
N CYS A 491 10.54 -0.68 -5.36
CA CYS A 491 9.25 -0.15 -4.93
C CYS A 491 9.43 1.06 -4.01
N THR A 492 8.53 2.04 -4.13
CA THR A 492 8.40 3.13 -3.18
C THR A 492 7.67 2.62 -1.94
N VAL A 493 8.29 2.73 -0.78
CA VAL A 493 7.70 2.39 0.52
C VAL A 493 7.26 3.68 1.20
N GLU A 494 5.98 3.79 1.54
CA GLU A 494 5.42 4.90 2.31
C GLU A 494 5.04 4.42 3.71
N VAL A 495 5.51 5.10 4.76
CA VAL A 495 5.31 4.72 6.16
C VAL A 495 4.35 5.69 6.83
N PHE A 496 3.45 5.14 7.65
CA PHE A 496 2.38 5.86 8.33
C PHE A 496 2.31 5.49 9.81
N VAL A 497 1.93 6.43 10.67
CA VAL A 497 1.41 6.10 12.02
C VAL A 497 0.07 5.39 11.84
N ALA A 498 -0.07 4.24 12.48
CA ALA A 498 -1.25 3.39 12.43
C ALA A 498 -2.16 3.59 13.66
N ASP A 499 -3.45 3.31 13.51
CA ASP A 499 -4.48 3.46 14.54
C ASP A 499 -4.90 2.14 15.22
N ARG A 500 -4.43 1.00 14.71
CA ARG A 500 -4.68 -0.35 15.23
C ARG A 500 -3.45 -0.92 15.98
N ARG A 501 -3.63 -2.03 16.70
CA ARG A 501 -2.55 -2.60 17.54
C ARG A 501 -1.46 -3.30 16.71
N ASP A 502 -0.34 -3.61 17.34
CA ASP A 502 0.76 -4.43 16.76
C ASP A 502 0.24 -5.78 16.25
N GLY A 503 0.71 -6.22 15.09
CA GLY A 503 0.29 -7.49 14.49
C GLY A 503 -1.13 -7.49 13.87
N GLU A 504 -1.83 -6.36 13.88
CA GLU A 504 -3.05 -6.15 13.08
C GLU A 504 -2.70 -5.45 11.76
N HIS A 505 -3.49 -5.68 10.70
CA HIS A 505 -3.46 -4.85 9.50
C HIS A 505 -4.10 -3.49 9.83
N GLY A 506 -3.27 -2.52 10.18
CA GLY A 506 -3.68 -1.16 10.53
C GLY A 506 -3.90 -0.26 9.34
N GLU A 507 -4.58 0.85 9.57
CA GLU A 507 -4.79 1.88 8.56
C GLU A 507 -3.72 2.97 8.71
N GLY A 508 -3.24 3.52 7.59
CA GLY A 508 -2.26 4.60 7.60
C GLY A 508 -2.89 5.96 7.91
N ARG A 509 -2.96 6.34 9.20
CA ARG A 509 -3.57 7.60 9.63
C ARG A 509 -2.73 8.82 9.26
N THR A 510 -1.42 8.78 9.52
CA THR A 510 -0.53 9.93 9.34
C THR A 510 0.72 9.52 8.59
N PHE A 511 0.95 10.07 7.40
CA PHE A 511 2.19 9.85 6.65
C PHE A 511 3.40 10.44 7.39
N VAL A 512 4.48 9.66 7.53
CA VAL A 512 5.68 10.06 8.31
C VAL A 512 7.01 9.93 7.55
N GLY A 513 7.02 9.30 6.38
CA GLY A 513 8.22 9.19 5.57
C GLY A 513 8.08 8.22 4.40
N SER A 514 9.03 8.30 3.45
CA SER A 514 9.10 7.38 2.32
C SER A 514 10.53 7.12 1.87
N ALA A 515 10.80 5.95 1.31
CA ALA A 515 12.06 5.61 0.65
C ALA A 515 11.82 4.62 -0.50
N VAL A 516 12.85 4.32 -1.28
CA VAL A 516 12.81 3.28 -2.33
C VAL A 516 13.58 2.06 -1.84
N ALA A 517 13.00 0.87 -1.96
CA ALA A 517 13.66 -0.38 -1.60
C ALA A 517 14.81 -0.72 -2.57
N GLY A 518 15.91 -1.22 -2.02
CA GLY A 518 17.09 -1.64 -2.78
C GLY A 518 16.85 -2.87 -3.66
N ALA A 519 17.85 -3.21 -4.48
CA ALA A 519 17.82 -4.43 -5.30
C ALA A 519 17.83 -5.71 -4.44
N ASP A 520 18.35 -5.62 -3.22
CA ASP A 520 18.34 -6.64 -2.16
C ASP A 520 17.03 -6.68 -1.36
N ARG A 521 16.00 -5.93 -1.81
CA ARG A 521 14.68 -5.79 -1.17
C ARG A 521 14.70 -5.01 0.13
N SER A 522 15.85 -4.58 0.65
CA SER A 522 15.93 -3.87 1.92
C SER A 522 15.49 -2.41 1.77
N PHE A 523 14.83 -1.87 2.79
CA PHE A 523 14.54 -0.45 2.86
C PHE A 523 14.84 0.10 4.26
N THR A 524 15.15 1.39 4.32
CA THR A 524 15.18 2.18 5.54
C THR A 524 14.58 3.54 5.23
N VAL A 525 13.55 3.90 5.98
CA VAL A 525 12.84 5.16 5.89
C VAL A 525 13.17 5.97 7.13
N THR A 526 13.72 7.16 6.97
CA THR A 526 13.74 8.14 8.06
C THR A 526 12.31 8.59 8.32
N VAL A 527 11.84 8.41 9.56
CA VAL A 527 10.49 8.83 9.98
C VAL A 527 10.58 9.98 10.97
N ALA A 528 9.58 10.84 10.95
CA ALA A 528 9.43 11.92 11.91
C ALA A 528 7.99 11.95 12.43
N GLY A 529 7.81 12.02 13.74
CA GLY A 529 6.49 12.13 14.37
C GLY A 529 6.02 10.94 15.22
N PRO A 530 6.31 9.66 14.88
CA PRO A 530 5.84 8.55 15.70
C PRO A 530 6.44 8.58 17.12
N ALA A 531 5.61 8.34 18.13
CA ALA A 531 6.02 8.25 19.53
C ALA A 531 6.25 6.81 19.98
N VAL A 532 7.09 6.63 21.02
CA VAL A 532 7.31 5.30 21.62
C VAL A 532 5.98 4.71 22.10
N GLY A 533 5.69 3.47 21.69
CA GLY A 533 4.45 2.77 21.98
C GLY A 533 3.30 3.02 20.99
N GLU A 534 3.46 3.94 20.03
CA GLU A 534 2.61 3.97 18.84
C GLU A 534 2.98 2.83 17.88
N PHE A 535 2.20 2.69 16.82
CA PHE A 535 2.39 1.69 15.80
C PHE A 535 2.61 2.37 14.44
N VAL A 536 3.41 1.75 13.58
CA VAL A 536 3.56 2.16 12.19
C VAL A 536 3.12 1.05 11.24
N THR A 537 2.57 1.43 10.10
CA THR A 537 2.28 0.55 8.96
C THR A 537 2.90 1.14 7.70
N ALA A 538 3.00 0.37 6.63
CA ALA A 538 3.52 0.83 5.36
C ALA A 538 2.78 0.25 4.15
N THR A 539 2.84 0.96 3.03
CA THR A 539 2.46 0.47 1.70
C THR A 539 3.69 0.40 0.81
N ALA A 540 3.64 -0.45 -0.21
CA ALA A 540 4.60 -0.48 -1.30
C ALA A 540 3.89 -0.11 -2.60
N THR A 541 4.54 0.71 -3.43
CA THR A 541 4.08 1.06 -4.77
C THR A 541 5.16 0.74 -5.79
N ASP A 542 4.84 -0.06 -6.80
CA ASP A 542 5.78 -0.42 -7.87
C ASP A 542 5.93 0.70 -8.92
N ALA A 543 6.84 0.50 -9.89
CA ALA A 543 7.14 1.51 -10.91
C ALA A 543 6.02 1.71 -11.94
N VAL A 544 5.05 0.80 -12.03
CA VAL A 544 3.90 0.91 -12.95
C VAL A 544 2.65 1.43 -12.24
N GLY A 545 2.72 1.63 -10.92
CA GLY A 545 1.72 2.33 -10.12
C GLY A 545 0.88 1.44 -9.25
N ASN A 546 1.06 0.11 -9.24
CA ASN A 546 0.31 -0.77 -8.35
C ASN A 546 0.70 -0.46 -6.90
N THR A 547 -0.28 -0.27 -6.02
CA THR A 547 -0.05 -0.10 -4.59
C THR A 547 -0.63 -1.27 -3.81
N SER A 548 0.14 -1.76 -2.84
CA SER A 548 -0.25 -2.82 -1.91
C SER A 548 -1.30 -2.36 -0.89
N GLU A 549 -1.87 -3.32 -0.18
CA GLU A 549 -2.53 -3.04 1.11
C GLU A 549 -1.51 -2.58 2.16
N PHE A 550 -2.01 -2.15 3.32
CA PHE A 550 -1.17 -1.82 4.48
C PHE A 550 -0.51 -3.06 5.09
N SER A 551 0.76 -2.93 5.47
CA SER A 551 1.51 -3.96 6.19
C SER A 551 0.92 -4.24 7.57
N LEU A 552 1.35 -5.36 8.17
CA LEU A 552 1.19 -5.54 9.61
C LEU A 552 1.81 -4.37 10.36
N ASN A 553 1.12 -3.93 11.41
CA ASN A 553 1.60 -2.87 12.27
C ASN A 553 2.84 -3.30 13.04
N ARG A 554 3.77 -2.35 13.21
CA ARG A 554 4.98 -2.51 14.02
C ARG A 554 5.05 -1.46 15.11
N SER A 555 5.26 -1.91 16.35
CA SER A 555 5.48 -1.05 17.51
C SER A 555 6.72 -0.18 17.38
N VAL A 556 6.58 1.10 17.76
CA VAL A 556 7.66 2.09 17.71
C VAL A 556 8.49 2.04 18.98
N LEU A 557 9.79 1.77 18.82
CA LEU A 557 10.78 1.74 19.88
C LEU A 557 11.50 3.10 20.06
N PRO A 558 12.23 3.32 21.16
CA PRO A 558 13.10 4.49 21.30
C PRO A 558 14.17 4.54 20.19
N ALA A 559 14.61 5.75 19.85
CA ALA A 559 15.73 5.96 18.95
C ALA A 559 16.97 5.15 19.37
N GLY A 560 17.63 4.52 18.40
CA GLY A 560 18.83 3.70 18.64
C GLY A 560 18.58 2.31 19.23
N ALA A 561 17.32 1.91 19.46
CA ALA A 561 17.02 0.53 19.79
C ALA A 561 17.52 -0.41 18.68
N PRO A 562 18.20 -1.52 19.01
CA PRO A 562 18.66 -2.48 18.01
C PRO A 562 17.47 -3.23 17.40
N PRO A 563 17.59 -3.72 16.15
CA PRO A 563 16.57 -4.57 15.56
C PRO A 563 16.35 -5.85 16.40
N PRO A 564 15.15 -6.44 16.36
CA PRO A 564 14.91 -7.76 16.92
C PRO A 564 15.80 -8.81 16.24
N VAL A 565 16.08 -9.90 16.95
CA VAL A 565 16.88 -11.01 16.44
C VAL A 565 16.01 -12.25 16.42
N ASP A 566 15.95 -12.92 15.27
CA ASP A 566 15.22 -14.17 15.14
C ASP A 566 15.98 -15.27 15.88
N VAL A 567 15.27 -16.06 16.67
CA VAL A 567 15.86 -17.17 17.44
C VAL A 567 15.19 -18.46 17.01
N GLU A 568 15.99 -19.39 16.46
CA GLU A 568 15.55 -20.70 16.00
C GLU A 568 16.20 -21.79 16.84
N ARG A 569 15.44 -22.77 17.31
CA ARG A 569 15.98 -23.92 18.04
C ARG A 569 15.99 -25.17 17.18
N LEU A 570 17.17 -25.72 16.95
CA LEU A 570 17.40 -26.98 16.24
C LEU A 570 17.66 -28.09 17.27
N ALA A 571 16.64 -28.90 17.55
CA ALA A 571 16.70 -29.88 18.61
C ALA A 571 15.82 -31.11 18.36
N GLY A 572 16.19 -32.23 18.97
CA GLY A 572 15.30 -33.36 19.23
C GLY A 572 15.43 -33.86 20.67
N GLU A 573 14.73 -34.95 21.02
CA GLU A 573 14.80 -35.54 22.37
C GLU A 573 16.18 -36.16 22.65
N THR A 574 16.89 -36.54 21.59
CA THR A 574 18.22 -37.14 21.66
C THR A 574 19.23 -36.41 20.77
N ARG A 575 20.52 -36.61 21.04
CA ARG A 575 21.62 -36.10 20.20
C ARG A 575 21.54 -36.54 18.73
N VAL A 576 21.00 -37.74 18.47
CA VAL A 576 20.77 -38.23 17.10
C VAL A 576 19.74 -37.35 16.40
N GLN A 577 18.65 -37.04 17.08
CA GLN A 577 17.59 -36.21 16.54
C GLN A 577 18.02 -34.73 16.44
N THR A 578 18.86 -34.20 17.33
CA THR A 578 19.45 -32.87 17.15
C THR A 578 20.31 -32.81 15.88
N ALA A 579 21.17 -33.81 15.63
CA ALA A 579 21.95 -33.88 14.39
C ALA A 579 21.06 -33.92 13.13
N ILE A 580 19.93 -34.62 13.20
CA ILE A 580 18.91 -34.64 12.13
C ILE A 580 18.23 -33.27 11.97
N ALA A 581 17.91 -32.56 13.06
CA ALA A 581 17.34 -31.21 13.00
C ALA A 581 18.30 -30.24 12.30
N VAL A 582 19.60 -30.30 12.62
CA VAL A 582 20.65 -29.53 11.93
C VAL A 582 20.73 -29.89 10.45
N SER A 583 20.69 -31.20 10.11
CA SER A 583 20.67 -31.68 8.74
C SER A 583 19.50 -31.10 7.94
N ARG A 584 18.29 -31.11 8.50
CA ARG A 584 17.08 -30.60 7.82
C ARG A 584 17.10 -29.09 7.63
N ALA A 585 17.63 -28.34 8.60
CA ALA A 585 17.73 -26.89 8.50
C ALA A 585 18.69 -26.45 7.39
N ARG A 586 19.84 -27.14 7.25
CA ARG A 586 20.87 -26.76 6.26
C ARG A 586 20.72 -27.44 4.90
N TYR A 587 20.14 -28.64 4.86
CA TYR A 587 20.00 -29.46 3.66
C TYR A 587 18.52 -29.79 3.38
N PRO A 588 17.64 -28.79 3.21
CA PRO A 588 16.22 -29.04 2.90
C PRO A 588 16.07 -29.79 1.58
N ASP A 589 16.95 -29.53 0.61
CA ASP A 589 16.92 -30.11 -0.74
C ASP A 589 17.75 -31.40 -0.90
N GLY A 590 18.43 -31.85 0.15
CA GLY A 590 19.26 -33.06 0.16
C GLY A 590 20.78 -32.81 0.21
N SER A 591 21.56 -33.89 0.24
CA SER A 591 23.02 -33.89 0.14
C SER A 591 23.51 -35.22 -0.43
N ASP A 592 24.46 -35.17 -1.37
CA ASP A 592 25.00 -36.36 -2.04
C ASP A 592 25.80 -37.26 -1.09
N ARG A 593 26.29 -36.73 0.03
CA ARG A 593 27.11 -37.47 1.00
C ARG A 593 26.66 -37.23 2.43
N VAL A 594 27.03 -38.17 3.30
CA VAL A 594 26.89 -38.01 4.76
C VAL A 594 28.20 -38.35 5.46
N VAL A 595 28.46 -37.69 6.59
CA VAL A 595 29.56 -38.05 7.49
C VAL A 595 28.95 -38.68 8.73
N LEU A 596 29.22 -39.95 8.98
CA LEU A 596 28.66 -40.71 10.10
C LEU A 596 29.70 -40.89 11.20
N ALA A 597 29.33 -40.48 12.41
CA ALA A 597 30.14 -40.65 13.60
C ALA A 597 29.35 -41.30 14.74
N ARG A 598 30.07 -41.76 15.77
CA ARG A 598 29.46 -42.39 16.94
C ARG A 598 28.81 -41.36 17.87
N ALA A 599 27.66 -41.72 18.42
CA ALA A 599 26.85 -40.86 19.27
C ALA A 599 27.36 -40.81 20.72
N ASP A 600 28.22 -41.73 21.17
CA ASP A 600 28.65 -41.89 22.56
C ASP A 600 30.10 -41.44 22.84
N ALA A 601 30.87 -41.06 21.82
CA ALA A 601 32.18 -40.43 21.96
C ALA A 601 32.42 -39.33 20.92
N TYR A 602 33.17 -38.28 21.29
CA TYR A 602 33.36 -37.06 20.50
C TYR A 602 34.59 -36.97 19.57
N PRO A 603 35.75 -37.63 19.82
CA PRO A 603 37.01 -37.24 19.15
C PRO A 603 36.98 -37.38 17.62
N ASP A 604 36.41 -38.45 17.11
CA ASP A 604 36.39 -38.71 15.65
C ASP A 604 35.42 -37.73 14.94
N ALA A 605 34.25 -37.47 15.55
CA ALA A 605 33.26 -36.51 15.06
C ALA A 605 33.81 -35.07 15.05
N LEU A 606 34.57 -34.68 16.08
CA LEU A 606 35.24 -33.37 16.16
C LEU A 606 36.14 -33.13 14.95
N THR A 607 36.98 -34.10 14.61
CA THR A 607 37.93 -33.97 13.50
C THR A 607 37.26 -34.08 12.13
N GLY A 608 36.05 -34.65 12.08
CA GLY A 608 35.24 -34.78 10.86
C GLY A 608 34.59 -33.49 10.36
N GLY A 609 34.51 -32.44 11.18
CA GLY A 609 33.88 -31.16 10.82
C GLY A 609 34.39 -30.56 9.50
N PRO A 610 35.71 -30.32 9.36
CA PRO A 610 36.26 -29.80 8.11
C PRO A 610 36.01 -30.69 6.89
N LEU A 611 36.09 -32.00 7.04
CA LEU A 611 35.76 -32.93 5.95
C LEU A 611 34.29 -32.83 5.54
N ALA A 612 33.38 -32.78 6.51
CA ALA A 612 31.94 -32.66 6.27
C ALA A 612 31.61 -31.37 5.50
N ALA A 613 32.19 -30.24 5.88
CA ALA A 613 32.02 -28.97 5.17
C ALA A 613 32.64 -29.00 3.76
N ALA A 614 33.82 -29.59 3.59
CA ALA A 614 34.48 -29.68 2.29
C ALA A 614 33.70 -30.49 1.24
N VAL A 615 32.85 -31.42 1.69
CA VAL A 615 31.99 -32.24 0.82
C VAL A 615 30.51 -31.85 0.90
N ASP A 616 30.18 -30.70 1.50
CA ASP A 616 28.82 -30.17 1.71
C ASP A 616 27.84 -31.24 2.25
N ALA A 617 28.26 -31.91 3.33
CA ALA A 617 27.53 -33.01 3.95
C ALA A 617 27.23 -32.77 5.43
N PRO A 618 26.10 -33.27 5.96
CA PRO A 618 25.82 -33.23 7.39
C PRO A 618 26.65 -34.28 8.16
N ILE A 619 27.01 -33.96 9.41
CA ILE A 619 27.45 -34.95 10.39
C ILE A 619 26.23 -35.55 11.06
N LEU A 620 25.99 -36.84 10.84
CA LEU A 620 24.96 -37.62 11.51
C LEU A 620 25.58 -38.53 12.58
N LEU A 621 24.78 -38.88 13.58
CA LEU A 621 25.22 -39.67 14.72
C LEU A 621 24.51 -41.03 14.76
N THR A 622 25.23 -42.08 15.17
CA THR A 622 24.65 -43.41 15.44
C THR A 622 25.31 -44.09 16.64
N GLN A 623 24.65 -45.10 17.23
CA GLN A 623 25.29 -45.93 18.26
C GLN A 623 26.37 -46.85 17.64
N PRO A 624 27.38 -47.32 18.39
CA PRO A 624 28.50 -48.10 17.85
C PRO A 624 28.16 -49.45 17.20
N GLY A 625 27.02 -50.05 17.59
CA GLY A 625 26.66 -51.42 17.22
C GLY A 625 25.89 -51.55 15.90
N GLU A 626 24.97 -50.63 15.63
CA GLU A 626 24.05 -50.67 14.49
C GLU A 626 23.66 -49.26 14.04
N LEU A 627 23.24 -49.11 12.78
CA LEU A 627 22.79 -47.85 12.22
C LEU A 627 21.42 -47.48 12.82
N HIS A 628 21.37 -46.33 13.51
CA HIS A 628 20.15 -45.87 14.17
C HIS A 628 19.03 -45.66 13.13
N PRO A 629 17.79 -46.13 13.37
CA PRO A 629 16.69 -46.02 12.41
C PRO A 629 16.41 -44.58 11.94
N ASP A 630 16.39 -43.61 12.86
CA ASP A 630 16.19 -42.20 12.49
C ASP A 630 17.33 -41.66 11.60
N THR A 631 18.57 -42.09 11.85
CA THR A 631 19.73 -41.71 11.03
C THR A 631 19.62 -42.34 9.64
N ALA A 632 19.24 -43.62 9.57
CA ALA A 632 18.98 -44.31 8.31
C ALA A 632 17.89 -43.61 7.49
N ALA A 633 16.81 -43.17 8.13
CA ALA A 633 15.73 -42.42 7.50
C ALA A 633 16.20 -41.04 6.99
N GLU A 634 17.04 -40.33 7.76
CA GLU A 634 17.59 -39.04 7.34
C GLU A 634 18.57 -39.19 6.17
N ILE A 635 19.41 -40.23 6.15
CA ILE A 635 20.29 -40.55 4.99
C ILE A 635 19.45 -40.76 3.73
N THR A 636 18.32 -41.48 3.85
CA THR A 636 17.39 -41.66 2.73
C THR A 636 16.72 -40.34 2.30
N ARG A 637 16.30 -39.49 3.25
CA ARG A 637 15.71 -38.17 2.95
C ARG A 637 16.70 -37.28 2.19
N LEU A 638 17.97 -37.31 2.59
CA LEU A 638 19.03 -36.53 1.95
C LEU A 638 19.30 -36.98 0.50
N GLY A 639 18.90 -38.21 0.13
CA GLY A 639 19.25 -38.79 -1.16
C GLY A 639 20.74 -39.14 -1.28
N ALA A 640 21.42 -39.35 -0.15
CA ALA A 640 22.86 -39.54 -0.12
C ALA A 640 23.29 -40.79 -0.90
N THR A 641 24.27 -40.61 -1.77
CA THR A 641 24.85 -41.67 -2.60
C THR A 641 26.25 -42.09 -2.14
N GLY A 642 26.80 -41.44 -1.11
CA GLY A 642 28.05 -41.85 -0.47
C GLY A 642 28.10 -41.50 1.01
N ALA A 643 29.02 -42.14 1.74
CA ALA A 643 29.18 -41.90 3.17
C ALA A 643 30.63 -41.99 3.63
N TYR A 644 31.01 -41.11 4.55
CA TYR A 644 32.25 -41.23 5.32
C TYR A 644 31.96 -41.77 6.71
N LEU A 645 32.59 -42.89 7.06
CA LEU A 645 32.41 -43.56 8.35
C LEU A 645 33.62 -43.29 9.24
N LEU A 646 33.45 -42.45 10.27
CA LEU A 646 34.55 -42.00 11.12
C LEU A 646 34.82 -42.99 12.26
N GLY A 647 36.01 -43.56 12.27
CA GLY A 647 36.48 -44.53 13.25
C GLY A 647 36.59 -45.97 12.72
N GLY A 648 37.42 -46.76 13.40
CA GLY A 648 37.61 -48.17 13.08
C GLY A 648 36.40 -49.05 13.45
N PRO A 649 36.43 -50.37 13.15
CA PRO A 649 35.34 -51.30 13.45
C PRO A 649 34.94 -51.38 14.94
N SER A 650 35.84 -51.02 15.87
CA SER A 650 35.55 -50.93 17.30
C SER A 650 34.82 -49.64 17.71
N ALA A 651 34.83 -48.63 16.85
CA ALA A 651 34.13 -47.37 17.06
C ALA A 651 32.75 -47.37 16.37
N LEU A 652 32.69 -47.89 15.15
CA LEU A 652 31.46 -48.10 14.39
C LEU A 652 31.59 -49.47 13.71
N SER A 653 30.74 -50.42 14.10
CA SER A 653 30.82 -51.83 13.69
C SER A 653 30.84 -52.03 12.17
N GLU A 654 31.23 -53.23 11.73
CA GLU A 654 31.09 -53.60 10.32
C GLU A 654 29.62 -53.70 9.89
N LEU A 655 28.70 -54.02 10.82
CA LEU A 655 27.27 -54.02 10.54
C LEU A 655 26.77 -52.63 10.09
N ILE A 656 27.27 -51.56 10.71
CA ILE A 656 26.93 -50.18 10.28
C ILE A 656 27.41 -49.92 8.85
N ARG A 657 28.62 -50.40 8.50
CA ARG A 657 29.15 -50.25 7.14
C ARG A 657 28.29 -51.02 6.13
N GLU A 658 27.87 -52.25 6.45
CA GLU A 658 26.99 -53.06 5.61
C GLU A 658 25.64 -52.36 5.40
N GLN A 659 25.02 -51.83 6.46
CA GLN A 659 23.75 -51.09 6.39
C GLN A 659 23.88 -49.79 5.57
N LEU A 660 24.98 -49.05 5.69
CA LEU A 660 25.23 -47.86 4.86
C LEU A 660 25.38 -48.22 3.38
N VAL A 661 26.11 -49.30 3.08
CA VAL A 661 26.30 -49.80 1.71
C VAL A 661 24.97 -50.15 1.05
N GLU A 662 24.03 -50.72 1.80
CA GLU A 662 22.68 -51.00 1.31
C GLU A 662 21.90 -49.72 0.97
N GLN A 663 22.13 -48.62 1.69
CA GLN A 663 21.43 -47.34 1.47
C GLN A 663 22.06 -46.46 0.38
N THR A 664 23.39 -46.47 0.23
CA THR A 664 24.11 -45.50 -0.61
C THR A 664 24.85 -46.12 -1.81
N ALA A 665 25.03 -47.45 -1.84
CA ALA A 665 25.86 -48.28 -2.74
C ALA A 665 27.28 -48.60 -2.23
N ALA A 666 27.79 -49.79 -2.61
CA ALA A 666 28.99 -50.40 -2.02
C ALA A 666 30.32 -49.69 -2.30
N GLY A 667 30.44 -48.99 -3.43
CA GLY A 667 31.68 -48.31 -3.84
C GLY A 667 31.85 -46.89 -3.31
N THR A 668 30.90 -46.41 -2.50
CA THR A 668 30.80 -45.00 -2.10
C THR A 668 30.84 -44.78 -0.59
N VAL A 669 31.05 -45.85 0.20
CA VAL A 669 31.24 -45.79 1.66
C VAL A 669 32.73 -45.90 1.99
N VAL A 670 33.32 -44.84 2.53
CA VAL A 670 34.73 -44.74 2.90
C VAL A 670 34.88 -44.73 4.41
N ARG A 671 35.56 -45.73 4.98
CA ARG A 671 35.88 -45.76 6.42
C ARG A 671 37.20 -45.06 6.68
N LEU A 672 37.18 -44.07 7.57
CA LEU A 672 38.35 -43.32 8.02
C LEU A 672 38.60 -43.67 9.49
N GLY A 673 39.43 -44.67 9.76
CA GLY A 673 39.69 -45.13 11.13
C GLY A 673 41.07 -45.75 11.27
N GLY A 674 41.77 -45.38 12.35
CA GLY A 674 43.08 -45.92 12.68
C GLY A 674 43.12 -46.69 14.01
N ALA A 675 44.32 -47.10 14.42
CA ALA A 675 44.52 -47.86 15.66
C ALA A 675 44.13 -47.05 16.91
N THR A 676 44.31 -45.73 16.84
CA THR A 676 43.92 -44.77 17.88
C THR A 676 43.13 -43.61 17.25
N ARG A 677 42.50 -42.80 18.10
CA ARG A 677 41.84 -41.55 17.66
C ARG A 677 42.80 -40.55 17.00
N PHE A 678 44.09 -40.62 17.33
CA PHE A 678 45.11 -39.78 16.70
C PHE A 678 45.32 -40.23 15.25
N ASP A 679 45.42 -41.54 15.02
CA ASP A 679 45.50 -42.11 13.67
C ASP A 679 44.22 -41.82 12.85
N THR A 680 43.04 -41.92 13.48
CA THR A 680 41.77 -41.54 12.84
C THR A 680 41.77 -40.07 12.41
N ALA A 681 42.18 -39.15 13.29
CA ALA A 681 42.27 -37.72 12.97
C ALA A 681 43.21 -37.44 11.78
N VAL A 682 44.35 -38.14 11.72
CA VAL A 682 45.30 -38.05 10.59
C VAL A 682 44.68 -38.58 9.30
N GLY A 683 43.97 -39.72 9.35
CA GLY A 683 43.26 -40.26 8.20
C GLY A 683 42.18 -39.32 7.67
N ILE A 684 41.44 -38.65 8.57
CA ILE A 684 40.45 -37.63 8.20
C ILE A 684 41.10 -36.42 7.56
N ALA A 685 42.23 -35.95 8.10
CA ALA A 685 43.00 -34.85 7.51
C ALA A 685 43.52 -35.20 6.10
N GLY A 686 44.01 -36.42 5.89
CA GLY A 686 44.43 -36.89 4.57
C GLY A 686 43.28 -36.93 3.56
N GLU A 687 42.11 -37.43 3.98
CA GLU A 687 40.91 -37.44 3.11
C GLU A 687 40.43 -36.02 2.81
N LEU A 688 40.46 -35.09 3.78
CA LEU A 688 40.14 -33.68 3.56
C LEU A 688 41.01 -33.07 2.44
N LEU A 689 42.31 -33.32 2.46
CA LEU A 689 43.22 -32.88 1.41
C LEU A 689 42.88 -33.53 0.06
N ALA A 690 42.58 -34.83 0.06
CA ALA A 690 42.22 -35.56 -1.15
C ALA A 690 40.94 -35.01 -1.81
N VAL A 691 39.88 -34.75 -1.04
CA VAL A 691 38.60 -34.25 -1.59
C VAL A 691 38.68 -32.79 -2.02
N THR A 692 39.56 -32.00 -1.41
CA THR A 692 39.82 -30.61 -1.81
C THR A 692 40.85 -30.49 -2.94
N GLY A 693 41.50 -31.60 -3.33
CA GLY A 693 42.56 -31.63 -4.33
C GLY A 693 43.87 -30.99 -3.87
N ALA A 694 44.05 -30.79 -2.57
CA ALA A 694 45.24 -30.18 -1.99
C ALA A 694 46.33 -31.24 -1.76
N GLU A 695 47.56 -30.96 -2.19
CA GLU A 695 48.72 -31.84 -1.93
C GLU A 695 49.31 -31.64 -0.51
N SER A 696 49.08 -30.48 0.10
CA SER A 696 49.51 -30.13 1.46
C SER A 696 48.61 -29.01 2.03
N THR A 697 48.65 -28.80 3.35
CA THR A 697 48.00 -27.68 4.04
C THR A 697 49.00 -26.97 4.94
N THR A 698 49.05 -25.65 4.83
CA THR A 698 49.95 -24.83 5.65
C THR A 698 49.45 -24.66 7.08
N ALA A 699 48.14 -24.76 7.32
CA ALA A 699 47.51 -24.53 8.61
C ALA A 699 46.81 -25.78 9.13
N ALA A 700 46.89 -26.00 10.45
CA ALA A 700 46.10 -26.99 11.17
C ALA A 700 45.73 -26.50 12.57
N TYR A 701 44.67 -27.08 13.14
CA TYR A 701 44.28 -26.87 14.53
C TYR A 701 44.63 -28.08 15.37
N LEU A 702 45.16 -27.85 16.57
CA LEU A 702 45.49 -28.92 17.52
C LEU A 702 44.58 -28.84 18.75
N ALA A 703 43.87 -29.92 19.03
CA ALA A 703 42.93 -30.02 20.15
C ALA A 703 43.27 -31.18 21.11
N GLU A 704 42.88 -31.07 22.38
CA GLU A 704 42.94 -32.21 23.31
C GLU A 704 41.89 -33.24 22.90
N GLY A 705 42.34 -34.45 22.58
CA GLY A 705 41.47 -35.52 22.13
C GLY A 705 41.49 -36.75 23.02
N ALA A 706 42.29 -36.79 24.09
CA ALA A 706 42.57 -38.04 24.81
C ALA A 706 41.57 -38.35 25.93
N ASN A 707 40.88 -37.34 26.49
CA ASN A 707 40.03 -37.54 27.67
C ASN A 707 38.65 -36.88 27.55
N ALA A 708 37.62 -37.58 28.05
CA ALA A 708 36.24 -37.09 28.09
C ALA A 708 35.92 -36.19 29.30
N ASP A 709 36.87 -36.00 30.22
CA ASP A 709 36.74 -35.10 31.34
C ASP A 709 36.72 -33.63 30.85
N PRO A 710 35.60 -32.91 31.02
CA PRO A 710 35.48 -31.52 30.59
C PRO A 710 36.43 -30.56 31.31
N ALA A 711 37.03 -30.96 32.43
CA ALA A 711 38.09 -30.19 33.08
C ALA A 711 39.45 -30.30 32.36
N ARG A 712 39.59 -31.22 31.40
CA ARG A 712 40.81 -31.44 30.61
C ARG A 712 40.78 -30.82 29.21
N GLY A 713 39.79 -29.97 28.92
CA GLY A 713 39.86 -29.04 27.79
C GLY A 713 39.21 -29.48 26.48
N TRP A 714 38.56 -30.65 26.39
CA TRP A 714 37.79 -31.00 25.18
C TRP A 714 36.72 -29.97 24.77
N PRO A 715 36.08 -29.18 25.66
CA PRO A 715 35.12 -28.15 25.25
C PRO A 715 35.75 -27.02 24.44
N ASP A 716 37.05 -26.71 24.66
CA ASP A 716 37.79 -25.76 23.83
C ASP A 716 37.83 -26.24 22.38
N ALA A 717 37.99 -27.55 22.18
CA ALA A 717 38.05 -28.17 20.87
C ALA A 717 36.73 -28.04 20.07
N LEU A 718 35.57 -28.03 20.73
CA LEU A 718 34.30 -27.85 20.03
C LEU A 718 34.20 -26.47 19.35
N SER A 719 34.71 -25.44 20.03
CA SER A 719 34.57 -24.06 19.56
C SER A 719 35.38 -23.75 18.29
N VAL A 720 36.33 -24.62 17.91
CA VAL A 720 37.08 -24.46 16.66
C VAL A 720 36.41 -25.14 15.46
N SER A 721 35.39 -25.96 15.67
CA SER A 721 34.78 -26.80 14.61
C SER A 721 34.32 -26.00 13.39
N ALA A 722 33.54 -24.93 13.60
CA ALA A 722 33.07 -24.06 12.52
C ALA A 722 34.21 -23.28 11.86
N LEU A 723 35.15 -22.75 12.65
CA LEU A 723 36.30 -22.00 12.16
C LEU A 723 37.21 -22.85 11.26
N ALA A 724 37.57 -24.05 11.73
CA ALA A 724 38.40 -24.98 10.99
C ALA A 724 37.70 -25.45 9.71
N ALA A 725 36.39 -25.72 9.80
CA ALA A 725 35.59 -26.13 8.65
C ALA A 725 35.48 -25.04 7.58
N PHE A 726 35.26 -23.78 7.98
CA PHE A 726 35.20 -22.65 7.05
C PHE A 726 36.54 -22.40 6.35
N GLN A 727 37.66 -22.61 7.05
CA GLN A 727 39.00 -22.47 6.46
C GLN A 727 39.43 -23.69 5.62
N GLY A 728 38.72 -24.82 5.72
CA GLY A 728 39.19 -26.09 5.16
C GLY A 728 40.46 -26.62 5.82
N ALA A 729 40.73 -26.25 7.08
CA ALA A 729 41.92 -26.65 7.81
C ALA A 729 41.64 -27.90 8.68
N PRO A 730 42.53 -28.91 8.69
CA PRO A 730 42.33 -30.10 9.50
C PRO A 730 42.42 -29.82 11.00
N ILE A 731 41.63 -30.57 11.78
CA ILE A 731 41.76 -30.64 13.24
C ILE A 731 42.51 -31.92 13.57
N LEU A 732 43.68 -31.78 14.19
CA LEU A 732 44.49 -32.86 14.71
C LEU A 732 44.35 -32.95 16.23
N LEU A 733 44.65 -34.12 16.78
CA LEU A 733 44.49 -34.38 18.21
C LEU A 733 45.83 -34.54 18.92
N ALA A 734 45.91 -34.03 20.14
CA ALA A 734 47.00 -34.28 21.08
C ALA A 734 46.46 -34.78 22.43
N THR A 735 47.37 -35.21 23.29
CA THR A 735 47.06 -35.33 24.72
C THR A 735 47.43 -34.02 25.41
N ARG A 736 46.98 -33.81 26.65
CA ARG A 736 47.41 -32.67 27.46
C ARG A 736 48.94 -32.49 27.47
N ASP A 737 49.69 -33.56 27.71
CA ASP A 737 51.11 -33.46 28.07
C ASP A 737 52.06 -33.91 26.96
N ALA A 738 51.55 -34.49 25.86
CA ALA A 738 52.35 -35.01 24.77
C ALA A 738 51.68 -34.84 23.40
N LEU A 739 52.51 -34.55 22.39
CA LEU A 739 52.20 -34.68 20.97
C LEU A 739 52.41 -36.15 20.56
N PRO A 740 51.36 -36.95 20.30
CA PRO A 740 51.51 -38.34 19.92
C PRO A 740 52.25 -38.48 18.60
N GLU A 741 52.99 -39.59 18.42
CA GLU A 741 53.80 -39.83 17.22
C GLU A 741 52.99 -39.75 15.91
N PRO A 742 51.76 -40.31 15.80
CA PRO A 742 50.96 -40.16 14.59
C PRO A 742 50.65 -38.69 14.26
N THR A 743 50.36 -37.88 15.28
CA THR A 743 50.09 -36.45 15.11
C THR A 743 51.35 -35.68 14.73
N ALA A 744 52.49 -35.98 15.34
CA ALA A 744 53.76 -35.34 15.03
C ALA A 744 54.19 -35.63 13.58
N ALA A 745 54.09 -36.89 13.15
CA ALA A 745 54.36 -37.30 11.77
C ALA A 745 53.41 -36.62 10.78
N ALA A 746 52.12 -36.47 11.14
CA ALA A 746 51.15 -35.80 10.29
C ALA A 746 51.43 -34.31 10.07
N LEU A 747 52.01 -33.59 11.05
CA LEU A 747 52.41 -32.19 10.85
C LEU A 747 53.42 -32.06 9.71
N GLU A 748 54.38 -32.99 9.63
CA GLU A 748 55.37 -33.03 8.54
C GLU A 748 54.72 -33.52 7.23
N GLN A 749 53.98 -34.63 7.26
CA GLN A 749 53.38 -35.24 6.07
C GLN A 749 52.37 -34.34 5.37
N LEU A 750 51.58 -33.59 6.14
CA LEU A 750 50.57 -32.67 5.61
C LEU A 750 51.17 -31.31 5.23
N GLY A 751 52.45 -31.05 5.52
CA GLY A 751 53.11 -29.76 5.23
C GLY A 751 52.68 -28.61 6.14
N VAL A 752 52.27 -28.90 7.38
CA VAL A 752 51.78 -27.90 8.33
C VAL A 752 52.93 -27.02 8.79
N THR A 753 52.80 -25.72 8.59
CA THR A 753 53.78 -24.71 9.03
C THR A 753 53.22 -23.74 10.07
N ASP A 754 51.89 -23.67 10.18
CA ASP A 754 51.13 -22.88 11.14
C ASP A 754 50.19 -23.80 11.94
N LEU A 755 50.40 -23.89 13.25
CA LEU A 755 49.61 -24.74 14.14
C LEU A 755 48.95 -23.91 15.23
N ALA A 756 47.62 -23.88 15.21
CA ALA A 756 46.84 -23.22 16.25
C ALA A 756 46.43 -24.22 17.33
N LEU A 757 47.00 -24.08 18.53
CA LEU A 757 46.60 -24.83 19.72
C LEU A 757 45.30 -24.27 20.26
N VAL A 758 44.28 -25.11 20.34
CA VAL A 758 42.95 -24.75 20.82
C VAL A 758 42.86 -25.07 22.32
N GLY A 759 42.72 -24.02 23.13
CA GLY A 759 42.64 -24.10 24.58
C GLY A 759 43.91 -23.66 25.32
N GLY A 760 43.72 -23.38 26.61
CA GLY A 760 44.79 -22.94 27.51
C GLY A 760 45.79 -24.06 27.87
N PRO A 761 46.85 -23.77 28.62
CA PRO A 761 47.84 -24.76 29.07
C PRO A 761 47.28 -25.91 29.92
N ALA A 762 46.08 -25.76 30.47
CA ALA A 762 45.37 -26.82 31.19
C ALA A 762 44.81 -27.91 30.25
N ALA A 763 44.45 -27.51 29.02
CA ALA A 763 43.98 -28.39 27.94
C ALA A 763 45.17 -29.01 27.19
N ILE A 764 46.11 -28.17 26.73
CA ILE A 764 47.33 -28.59 26.02
C ILE A 764 48.52 -27.86 26.63
N ALA A 765 49.35 -28.59 27.38
CA ALA A 765 50.50 -28.04 28.11
C ALA A 765 51.51 -27.39 27.16
N ASN A 766 52.26 -26.42 27.67
CA ASN A 766 53.30 -25.73 26.90
C ASN A 766 54.39 -26.68 26.37
N GLY A 767 54.59 -27.84 26.99
CA GLY A 767 55.50 -28.86 26.48
C GLY A 767 55.11 -29.37 25.09
N VAL A 768 53.81 -29.45 24.77
CA VAL A 768 53.30 -29.83 23.44
C VAL A 768 53.58 -28.73 22.41
N ALA A 769 53.39 -27.46 22.78
CA ALA A 769 53.74 -26.32 21.93
C ALA A 769 55.23 -26.33 21.59
N ASN A 770 56.09 -26.46 22.61
CA ASN A 770 57.54 -26.52 22.43
C ASN A 770 57.96 -27.71 21.55
N ALA A 771 57.26 -28.85 21.63
CA ALA A 771 57.54 -30.02 20.80
C ALA A 771 57.21 -29.76 19.31
N ALA A 772 56.10 -29.08 19.02
CA ALA A 772 55.76 -28.69 17.65
C ALA A 772 56.70 -27.60 17.10
N GLU A 773 57.10 -26.61 17.92
CA GLU A 773 58.08 -25.58 17.54
C GLU A 773 59.45 -26.19 17.25
N ALA A 774 59.89 -27.17 18.04
CA ALA A 774 61.13 -27.91 17.80
C ALA A 774 61.11 -28.69 16.48
N ALA A 775 59.91 -29.04 15.97
CA ALA A 775 59.71 -29.64 14.65
C ALA A 775 59.62 -28.60 13.51
N GLY A 776 59.84 -27.31 13.79
CA GLY A 776 59.85 -26.24 12.79
C GLY A 776 58.48 -25.63 12.47
N VAL A 777 57.45 -25.94 13.27
CA VAL A 777 56.08 -25.44 13.08
C VAL A 777 55.87 -24.16 13.89
N ARG A 778 55.31 -23.11 13.30
CA ARG A 778 54.92 -21.89 14.05
C ARG A 778 53.67 -22.18 14.86
N VAL A 779 53.75 -21.99 16.17
CA VAL A 779 52.64 -22.27 17.08
C VAL A 779 51.97 -20.98 17.55
N GLU A 780 50.66 -20.90 17.39
CA GLU A 780 49.79 -19.90 18.02
C GLU A 780 48.87 -20.61 19.03
N ARG A 781 48.58 -19.98 20.17
CA ARG A 781 47.61 -20.50 21.13
C ARG A 781 46.33 -19.67 21.12
N LEU A 782 45.22 -20.31 20.78
CA LEU A 782 43.87 -19.77 20.83
C LEU A 782 43.17 -20.36 22.07
N GLY A 783 43.41 -19.78 23.24
CA GLY A 783 42.88 -20.29 24.51
C GLY A 783 42.62 -19.18 25.52
N GLY A 784 41.45 -19.22 26.16
CA GLY A 784 41.01 -18.27 27.18
C GLY A 784 41.18 -18.79 28.61
N THR A 785 40.64 -18.04 29.57
CA THR A 785 40.64 -18.46 30.99
C THR A 785 39.73 -19.65 31.29
N ASP A 786 38.72 -19.85 30.46
CA ASP A 786 37.81 -20.99 30.46
C ASP A 786 37.30 -21.28 29.03
N ARG A 787 36.46 -22.30 28.89
CA ARG A 787 35.88 -22.71 27.60
C ARG A 787 35.07 -21.63 26.88
N PHE A 788 34.44 -20.73 27.63
CA PHE A 788 33.60 -19.68 27.08
C PHE A 788 34.47 -18.53 26.57
N ASP A 789 35.56 -18.22 27.30
CA ASP A 789 36.55 -17.26 26.83
C ASP A 789 37.35 -17.80 25.63
N THR A 790 37.71 -19.10 25.61
CA THR A 790 38.27 -19.74 24.41
C THR A 790 37.30 -19.64 23.22
N SER A 791 36.02 -19.95 23.45
CA SER A 791 35.00 -19.85 22.39
C SER A 791 34.81 -18.43 21.87
N ARG A 792 34.87 -17.41 22.75
CA ARG A 792 34.85 -16.00 22.35
C ARG A 792 36.04 -15.66 21.45
N ILE A 793 37.27 -16.07 21.83
CA ILE A 793 38.48 -15.83 21.04
C ILE A 793 38.34 -16.43 19.64
N LEU A 794 37.78 -17.65 19.54
CA LEU A 794 37.58 -18.31 18.26
C LEU A 794 36.46 -17.67 17.43
N ALA A 795 35.40 -17.15 18.06
CA ALA A 795 34.37 -16.35 17.40
C ALA A 795 34.94 -15.04 16.83
N ASP A 796 35.79 -14.34 17.59
CA ASP A 796 36.49 -13.13 17.12
C ASP A 796 37.43 -13.47 15.94
N ARG A 797 38.12 -14.62 16.00
CA ARG A 797 38.96 -15.10 14.90
C ARG A 797 38.13 -15.44 13.65
N ALA A 798 36.99 -16.10 13.81
CA ALA A 798 36.04 -16.39 12.74
C ALA A 798 35.57 -15.12 12.02
N MET A 799 35.18 -14.09 12.77
CA MET A 799 34.81 -12.80 12.20
C MET A 799 35.97 -12.14 11.45
N SER A 800 37.21 -12.25 11.96
CA SER A 800 38.40 -11.68 11.33
C SER A 800 38.73 -12.26 9.94
N ILE A 801 38.18 -13.45 9.62
CA ILE A 801 38.39 -14.13 8.34
C ILE A 801 37.15 -14.12 7.44
N GLY A 802 36.10 -13.37 7.82
CA GLY A 802 34.93 -13.15 6.97
C GLY A 802 33.69 -13.99 7.31
N MET A 803 33.67 -14.70 8.45
CA MET A 803 32.42 -15.32 8.94
C MET A 803 31.50 -14.23 9.52
N ASP A 804 30.20 -14.33 9.24
CA ASP A 804 29.21 -13.28 9.53
C ASP A 804 28.51 -13.54 10.89
N PRO A 805 28.64 -12.63 11.89
CA PRO A 805 27.92 -12.77 13.15
C PRO A 805 26.39 -12.60 12.99
N ALA A 806 25.89 -12.11 11.85
CA ALA A 806 24.45 -12.05 11.59
C ALA A 806 23.78 -13.44 11.65
N SER A 807 24.52 -14.50 11.33
CA SER A 807 24.12 -15.90 11.51
C SER A 807 24.93 -16.53 12.65
N LEU A 808 24.39 -16.50 13.87
CA LEU A 808 25.04 -17.04 15.06
C LEU A 808 24.50 -18.43 15.38
N TRP A 809 25.40 -19.37 15.64
CA TRP A 809 25.07 -20.71 16.12
C TRP A 809 25.51 -20.84 17.58
N LEU A 810 24.57 -21.18 18.46
CA LEU A 810 24.80 -21.32 19.90
C LEU A 810 24.75 -22.77 20.30
N ALA A 811 25.80 -23.25 20.99
CA ALA A 811 25.81 -24.57 21.60
C ALA A 811 26.19 -24.50 23.07
N ALA A 812 25.78 -25.51 23.83
CA ALA A 812 26.09 -25.60 25.26
C ALA A 812 27.55 -26.01 25.49
N GLY A 813 28.31 -25.24 26.27
CA GLY A 813 29.71 -25.57 26.59
C GLY A 813 29.92 -26.69 27.62
N HIS A 814 28.86 -27.30 28.12
CA HIS A 814 28.91 -28.38 29.12
C HIS A 814 28.61 -29.77 28.54
N THR A 815 28.17 -29.83 27.28
CA THR A 815 27.90 -31.06 26.52
C THR A 815 28.48 -30.91 25.11
N TRP A 816 28.68 -32.01 24.39
CA TRP A 816 29.36 -32.01 23.09
C TRP A 816 28.52 -32.32 21.85
N PRO A 817 27.55 -33.24 21.87
CA PRO A 817 27.00 -33.77 20.62
C PRO A 817 26.38 -32.71 19.71
N ASP A 818 25.69 -31.72 20.29
CA ASP A 818 24.98 -30.69 19.53
C ASP A 818 25.93 -29.71 18.83
N ALA A 819 27.08 -29.41 19.44
CA ALA A 819 28.10 -28.55 18.83
C ALA A 819 28.83 -29.24 17.66
N LEU A 820 28.98 -30.57 17.71
CA LEU A 820 29.69 -31.34 16.68
C LEU A 820 28.93 -31.40 15.36
N SER A 821 27.61 -31.60 15.40
CA SER A 821 26.77 -31.54 14.19
C SER A 821 26.59 -30.09 13.70
N GLY A 822 26.55 -29.13 14.61
CA GLY A 822 26.38 -27.71 14.28
C GLY A 822 27.60 -27.01 13.68
N GLY A 823 28.82 -27.41 14.02
CA GLY A 823 30.06 -26.80 13.52
C GLY A 823 30.18 -26.70 11.99
N PRO A 824 30.15 -27.81 11.24
CA PRO A 824 30.20 -27.78 9.78
C PRO A 824 28.97 -27.10 9.16
N ALA A 825 27.80 -27.18 9.78
CA ALA A 825 26.61 -26.47 9.31
C ALA A 825 26.76 -24.95 9.45
N ALA A 826 27.29 -24.48 10.58
CA ALA A 826 27.63 -23.07 10.79
C ALA A 826 28.65 -22.57 9.76
N ALA A 827 29.70 -23.36 9.49
CA ALA A 827 30.66 -23.04 8.44
C ALA A 827 30.03 -22.96 7.05
N GLY A 828 29.14 -23.89 6.70
CA GLY A 828 28.42 -23.92 5.43
C GLY A 828 27.48 -22.73 5.23
N ASP A 829 27.03 -22.08 6.31
CA ASP A 829 26.25 -20.83 6.30
C ASP A 829 27.14 -19.57 6.37
N GLY A 830 28.47 -19.74 6.50
CA GLY A 830 29.38 -18.65 6.84
C GLY A 830 29.15 -18.05 8.22
N GLY A 831 28.37 -18.72 9.09
CA GLY A 831 27.94 -18.24 10.41
C GLY A 831 28.93 -18.58 11.53
N VAL A 832 28.88 -17.82 12.62
CA VAL A 832 29.79 -17.95 13.77
C VAL A 832 29.25 -18.96 14.79
N LEU A 833 30.09 -19.85 15.31
CA LEU A 833 29.74 -20.75 16.43
C LEU A 833 30.23 -20.17 17.76
N LEU A 834 29.34 -20.08 18.76
CA LEU A 834 29.66 -19.61 20.10
C LEU A 834 29.10 -20.56 21.17
N LEU A 835 29.95 -20.92 22.14
CA LEU A 835 29.55 -21.74 23.27
C LEU A 835 29.04 -20.88 24.42
N VAL A 836 27.94 -21.27 25.04
CA VAL A 836 27.34 -20.61 26.21
C VAL A 836 27.08 -21.60 27.34
N SER A 837 26.93 -21.10 28.56
CA SER A 837 26.39 -21.93 29.63
C SER A 837 24.89 -22.08 29.43
N GLY A 838 24.44 -23.34 29.42
CA GLY A 838 23.04 -23.68 29.12
C GLY A 838 22.04 -23.25 30.17
N ALA A 839 22.48 -23.07 31.41
CA ALA A 839 21.62 -22.68 32.52
C ALA A 839 21.36 -21.17 32.54
N ASP A 840 22.40 -20.36 32.31
CA ASP A 840 22.33 -18.90 32.27
C ASP A 840 23.58 -18.31 31.59
N LEU A 841 23.48 -17.09 31.03
CA LEU A 841 24.61 -16.42 30.39
C LEU A 841 25.66 -15.89 31.38
N ALA A 842 25.35 -15.80 32.68
CA ALA A 842 26.26 -15.24 33.68
C ALA A 842 27.44 -16.18 33.97
N HIS A 843 27.22 -17.49 33.91
CA HIS A 843 28.27 -18.50 34.01
C HIS A 843 29.11 -18.67 32.73
N SER A 844 28.76 -17.97 31.65
CA SER A 844 29.55 -17.84 30.42
C SER A 844 29.79 -16.36 30.09
N ARG A 845 30.36 -15.61 31.05
CA ARG A 845 30.50 -14.15 30.98
C ARG A 845 31.14 -13.63 29.69
N ALA A 846 32.21 -14.28 29.22
CA ALA A 846 32.89 -13.90 27.98
C ALA A 846 31.96 -13.99 26.75
N SER A 847 31.24 -15.11 26.61
CA SER A 847 30.24 -15.30 25.55
C SER A 847 29.05 -14.34 25.68
N GLY A 848 28.57 -14.09 26.90
CA GLY A 848 27.50 -13.12 27.16
C GLY A 848 27.89 -11.68 26.80
N GLN A 849 29.14 -11.28 27.08
CA GLN A 849 29.69 -9.99 26.66
C GLN A 849 29.84 -9.90 25.14
N TRP A 850 30.27 -10.98 24.49
CA TRP A 850 30.36 -11.05 23.04
C TRP A 850 28.99 -10.91 22.38
N LEU A 851 27.97 -11.62 22.89
CA LEU A 851 26.58 -11.49 22.45
C LEU A 851 26.07 -10.05 22.58
N THR A 852 26.33 -9.42 23.73
CA THR A 852 25.92 -8.04 24.00
C THR A 852 26.61 -7.04 23.06
N GLY A 853 27.93 -7.19 22.86
CA GLY A 853 28.72 -6.31 21.99
C GLY A 853 28.37 -6.43 20.51
N ASN A 854 27.98 -7.64 20.07
CA ASN A 854 27.60 -7.90 18.68
C ASN A 854 26.09 -7.81 18.42
N ARG A 855 25.25 -7.52 19.43
CA ARG A 855 23.78 -7.46 19.31
C ARG A 855 23.28 -6.68 18.09
N PRO A 856 23.84 -5.51 17.71
CA PRO A 856 23.38 -4.77 16.53
C PRO A 856 23.61 -5.50 15.19
N ALA A 857 24.58 -6.42 15.14
CA ALA A 857 24.93 -7.20 13.95
C ALA A 857 24.16 -8.51 13.85
N LEU A 858 23.69 -9.08 14.97
CA LEU A 858 22.94 -10.34 14.98
C LEU A 858 21.61 -10.19 14.22
N ARG A 859 21.22 -11.22 13.47
CA ARG A 859 19.92 -11.30 12.76
C ARG A 859 19.21 -12.60 13.04
N LEU A 860 19.95 -13.71 13.03
CA LEU A 860 19.47 -15.05 13.35
C LEU A 860 20.39 -15.71 14.36
N ILE A 861 19.82 -16.29 15.41
CA ILE A 861 20.51 -17.12 16.39
C ILE A 861 19.91 -18.52 16.34
N ARG A 862 20.72 -19.50 15.95
CA ARG A 862 20.36 -20.93 15.96
C ARG A 862 20.87 -21.61 17.22
N ILE A 863 19.95 -22.01 18.09
CA ILE A 863 20.25 -22.75 19.30
C ILE A 863 20.32 -24.24 18.98
N LEU A 864 21.46 -24.86 19.28
CA LEU A 864 21.73 -26.27 19.09
C LEU A 864 21.40 -27.06 20.36
N GLY A 865 20.45 -27.99 20.25
CA GLY A 865 20.04 -28.86 21.34
C GLY A 865 18.79 -28.41 22.09
N GLY A 866 18.17 -29.35 22.80
CA GLY A 866 16.93 -29.13 23.54
C GLY A 866 17.10 -28.20 24.76
N THR A 867 16.01 -27.96 25.48
CA THR A 867 16.00 -27.08 26.66
C THR A 867 16.87 -27.58 27.82
N ALA A 868 17.24 -28.86 27.83
CA ALA A 868 18.22 -29.43 28.75
C ALA A 868 19.67 -29.01 28.43
N ALA A 869 19.97 -28.70 27.16
CA ALA A 869 21.28 -28.22 26.72
C ALA A 869 21.38 -26.70 26.87
N ILE A 870 20.41 -25.95 26.36
CA ILE A 870 20.28 -24.49 26.53
C ILE A 870 18.85 -24.19 26.95
N SER A 871 18.67 -23.66 28.16
CA SER A 871 17.36 -23.44 28.77
C SER A 871 16.50 -22.42 28.02
N ALA A 872 15.18 -22.49 28.21
CA ALA A 872 14.25 -21.50 27.68
C ALA A 872 14.52 -20.08 28.22
N ALA A 873 15.07 -19.96 29.45
CA ALA A 873 15.43 -18.68 30.04
C ALA A 873 16.63 -18.02 29.33
N VAL A 874 17.57 -18.82 28.82
CA VAL A 874 18.66 -18.30 27.97
C VAL A 874 18.11 -17.91 26.59
N GLU A 875 17.21 -18.71 26.01
CA GLU A 875 16.54 -18.39 24.73
C GLU A 875 15.77 -17.06 24.79
N GLU A 876 15.01 -16.82 25.86
CA GLU A 876 14.27 -15.56 26.06
C GLU A 876 15.19 -14.33 26.14
N GLN A 877 16.42 -14.48 26.64
CA GLN A 877 17.40 -13.39 26.69
C GLN A 877 18.02 -13.06 25.33
N LEU A 878 17.82 -13.90 24.32
CA LEU A 878 18.39 -13.75 22.98
C LEU A 878 17.40 -13.12 21.99
N GLY A 879 16.10 -13.05 22.32
CA GLY A 879 15.02 -12.49 21.47
C GLY A 879 14.94 -10.98 21.52
#